data_AF-A0A970NKB5-F1
#
_entry.id   AF-A0A970NKB5-F1
#
_cell.length_a   1.000
_cell.length_b   1.000
_cell.length_c   1.000
_cell.angle_alpha   90.00
_cell.angle_beta   90.00
_cell.angle_gamma   90.00
#
_symmetry.space_group_name_H-M   'P 1'
#
loop_
_entity.id
_entity.type
_entity.pdbx_description
1 polymer ?
#
loop_
_entity_poly.entity_id
_entity_poly.type
_entity_poly.pdbx_seq_one_letter_code
_entity_poly.pdbx_strand_id
1 'polypeptide(L)'
;MPRAVLLSLAIVLSLIAPTLGAPLVFDFEDGTLQGWTVVEGEFGMLVCNRALFHHQTEIPYNKHGEYFLSTLEQHDCTPSDHFMGIVESPVILLEGQTIDLLVGGGSHPTTYVGLFDLEGAELARASGIDQQEMQEVRWSVPEAVGRPVILRIVDQHTGGWGHVTLDHVRLDGTVDEAATREYVLGRASREALRGFLAVIDPLDAALAAMGNAQEARARLDGLRERAEASGDAEEIRGLRREAEGLGREALLRHPLVGGQPILFVVRPQYLPDHHNTATMFQTGEINHGSFRGGSALKLLDVGTGETTTLLEVPEGIVRDPEVSFDGTRILFSMRRNAADDYHVYEMNADGSGLRQLTYGAGLSDIDPLYLPDGTIVFSSTREPKYCMCNRHIMANLFRMEADGANIRQIGRSTLFEGHGALMEDGRILYDRWEYVDRNFGDAQGLWVCNPDGTNHALYWGNNTPSPGGVIDARPIPGTDRAIAVFGSCHDRPWGALAIIDRAFGMDGVLPVVRTWPEGSTVLMPGGHWDSFMAVNPKYEDPYPLSDSLFLCSRMTGEGERMGIALLDLHGNDILLHVEGAGCYDPMPLAPRPAPPVLPDRMDLARPTGYLYLTDAYEGQEMAGVERGAVRYLRIVESPEKRFWTPSAWPGQGEEAPAMGWHDFNNKRVIGTVPVHPDGSAYAEVPADRFIYFQLLDENRRMIHSMRSGTILRPGERLGCSGCHEDRRSSTTNASPLALEQPPAAPQLDGDPEREIGYVRDVQPILDTHCVTCHDYDTEGGEVLNLSGGRTLAFNMSYHELWRKGYVGSIGAGPAETQPAYSWGSHASRLLKTLDEGHYGVEVPEADMRRLQTWIDLNAPYYPTYASAYPGNLYGRSPLGSDDLARLRDLSGIDFTNWSLGATVGHLVDFGRPEKSLVLTMMQDPSPEARTEALSIIERGRQTLAERPRADMEGFALDGVEADRERRYQERASWAAQVRQAILGGTRVYPGRQ
;
A
#
# COMPACT_ATOMS: atom_id res chain seq x y z
N MET A 1 -28.60 49.60 -2.75
CA MET A 1 -29.92 50.11 -2.32
C MET A 1 -30.39 49.30 -1.12
N PRO A 2 -31.01 49.94 -0.12
CA PRO A 2 -30.55 49.81 1.26
C PRO A 2 -31.68 49.45 2.25
N ARG A 3 -31.33 49.05 3.47
CA ARG A 3 -31.83 49.71 4.70
C ARG A 3 -31.20 49.15 5.97
N ALA A 4 -30.48 50.04 6.65
CA ALA A 4 -30.16 50.00 8.06
C ALA A 4 -31.45 50.05 8.91
N VAL A 5 -31.45 49.41 10.08
CA VAL A 5 -32.17 49.88 11.27
C VAL A 5 -31.34 49.56 12.53
N LEU A 6 -30.96 50.66 13.18
CA LEU A 6 -30.46 50.86 14.53
C LEU A 6 -31.57 50.61 15.58
N LEU A 7 -31.18 50.40 16.85
CA LEU A 7 -31.98 50.36 18.09
C LEU A 7 -32.81 49.06 18.28
N SER A 8 -32.81 48.40 19.45
CA SER A 8 -33.08 49.01 20.76
C SER A 8 -32.55 48.12 21.89
N LEU A 9 -31.66 48.67 22.71
CA LEU A 9 -31.34 48.18 24.04
C LEU A 9 -32.57 48.44 24.93
N ALA A 10 -33.40 47.42 25.16
CA ALA A 10 -34.45 47.45 26.18
C ALA A 10 -33.92 46.75 27.42
N ILE A 11 -33.33 47.56 28.29
CA ILE A 11 -33.05 47.26 29.69
C ILE A 11 -34.38 46.93 30.36
N VAL A 12 -34.62 45.65 30.69
CA VAL A 12 -35.56 45.28 31.75
C VAL A 12 -34.74 45.16 33.03
N LEU A 13 -34.70 46.26 33.76
CA LEU A 13 -34.08 46.38 35.06
C LEU A 13 -35.02 45.71 36.09
N SER A 14 -34.91 44.39 36.22
CA SER A 14 -35.50 43.67 37.34
C SER A 14 -34.60 43.87 38.55
N LEU A 15 -34.94 44.87 39.38
CA LEU A 15 -34.36 45.05 40.72
C LEU A 15 -34.73 43.84 41.58
N ILE A 16 -33.86 42.83 41.61
CA ILE A 16 -33.77 41.89 42.73
C ILE A 16 -32.70 42.47 43.65
N ALA A 17 -33.14 43.04 44.77
CA ALA A 17 -32.25 43.37 45.87
C ALA A 17 -31.55 42.07 46.34
N PRO A 18 -30.26 42.09 46.69
CA PRO A 18 -29.59 40.90 47.18
C PRO A 18 -30.26 40.47 48.49
N THR A 19 -30.98 39.36 48.43
CA THR A 19 -31.32 38.61 49.64
C THR A 19 -30.01 38.04 50.16
N LEU A 20 -29.42 38.71 51.15
CA LEU A 20 -28.38 38.11 51.98
C LEU A 20 -28.91 36.76 52.52
N GLY A 21 -28.24 35.67 52.14
CA GLY A 21 -28.31 34.38 52.85
C GLY A 21 -28.99 33.21 52.12
N ALA A 22 -29.19 33.23 50.81
CA ALA A 22 -29.59 32.04 50.06
C ALA A 22 -28.36 31.43 49.33
N PRO A 23 -28.12 30.10 49.43
CA PRO A 23 -27.02 29.45 48.71
C PRO A 23 -27.24 29.55 47.20
N LEU A 24 -26.15 29.73 46.43
CA LEU A 24 -26.16 29.56 44.98
C LEU A 24 -26.38 28.09 44.66
N VAL A 25 -27.34 27.81 43.78
CA VAL A 25 -27.70 26.46 43.37
C VAL A 25 -27.66 26.36 41.85
N PHE A 26 -26.91 25.39 41.32
CA PHE A 26 -27.06 24.91 39.95
C PHE A 26 -27.77 23.56 39.97
N ASP A 27 -29.07 23.59 39.72
CA ASP A 27 -29.98 22.44 39.69
C ASP A 27 -30.57 22.19 38.29
N PHE A 28 -30.32 23.09 37.32
CA PHE A 28 -30.77 22.99 35.92
C PHE A 28 -32.30 22.92 35.74
N GLU A 29 -33.09 23.17 36.80
CA GLU A 29 -34.54 22.98 36.83
C GLU A 29 -35.33 23.96 35.95
N ASP A 30 -34.69 25.04 35.50
CA ASP A 30 -35.27 25.97 34.51
C ASP A 30 -35.14 25.46 33.06
N GLY A 31 -34.58 24.26 32.87
CA GLY A 31 -34.36 23.64 31.56
C GLY A 31 -33.21 24.28 30.78
N THR A 32 -32.39 25.12 31.43
CA THR A 32 -31.24 25.79 30.82
C THR A 32 -29.94 25.36 31.50
N LEU A 33 -28.81 25.69 30.87
CA LEU A 33 -27.48 25.46 31.45
C LEU A 33 -27.14 26.40 32.61
N GLN A 34 -28.04 27.32 32.99
CA GLN A 34 -27.81 28.27 34.09
C GLN A 34 -26.46 29.02 33.97
N GLY A 35 -26.09 29.37 32.74
CA GLY A 35 -24.83 30.06 32.42
C GLY A 35 -23.61 29.17 32.21
N TRP A 36 -23.71 27.84 32.40
CA TRP A 36 -22.66 26.91 32.01
C TRP A 36 -22.45 26.92 30.49
N THR A 37 -21.22 26.75 30.05
CA THR A 37 -20.84 26.82 28.64
C THR A 37 -19.96 25.65 28.24
N VAL A 38 -20.19 25.13 27.05
CA VAL A 38 -19.26 24.18 26.41
C VAL A 38 -18.08 24.99 25.90
N VAL A 39 -16.89 24.65 26.36
CA VAL A 39 -15.65 25.38 26.07
C VAL A 39 -14.66 24.57 25.25
N GLU A 40 -14.88 23.25 25.13
CA GLU A 40 -14.17 22.34 24.25
C GLU A 40 -15.12 21.20 23.87
N GLY A 41 -15.01 20.68 22.64
CA GLY A 41 -15.81 19.54 22.19
C GLY A 41 -17.26 19.87 21.82
N GLU A 42 -18.04 18.81 21.62
CA GLU A 42 -19.47 18.89 21.26
C GLU A 42 -20.23 17.83 22.05
N PHE A 43 -21.43 18.19 22.52
CA PHE A 43 -22.34 17.32 23.24
C PHE A 43 -23.71 17.37 22.60
N GLY A 44 -24.44 16.26 22.62
CA GLY A 44 -25.79 16.19 22.08
C GLY A 44 -26.77 17.04 22.88
N MET A 45 -27.09 16.64 24.11
CA MET A 45 -28.06 17.31 24.98
C MET A 45 -27.54 17.35 26.42
N LEU A 46 -27.06 18.52 26.85
CA LEU A 46 -26.45 18.64 28.18
C LEU A 46 -27.46 18.72 29.31
N VAL A 47 -28.62 19.37 29.13
CA VAL A 47 -29.66 19.46 30.17
C VAL A 47 -30.73 18.41 29.85
N CYS A 48 -30.78 17.36 30.65
CA CYS A 48 -31.59 16.18 30.40
C CYS A 48 -32.67 16.01 31.47
N ASN A 49 -33.89 15.63 31.09
CA ASN A 49 -34.96 15.26 32.03
C ASN A 49 -35.28 13.75 32.06
N ARG A 50 -34.31 12.91 31.69
CA ARG A 50 -34.48 11.45 31.65
C ARG A 50 -34.92 10.92 33.02
N ALA A 51 -36.04 10.19 33.04
CA ALA A 51 -36.60 9.66 34.27
C ALA A 51 -35.88 8.42 34.80
N LEU A 52 -35.42 7.52 33.92
CA LEU A 52 -34.98 6.15 34.23
C LEU A 52 -33.60 5.85 33.65
N PHE A 53 -32.81 4.97 34.28
CA PHE A 53 -31.47 4.58 33.81
C PHE A 53 -31.48 3.97 32.39
N HIS A 54 -30.41 4.19 31.64
CA HIS A 54 -30.26 3.77 30.23
C HIS A 54 -30.35 2.26 30.02
N HIS A 55 -29.65 1.48 30.85
CA HIS A 55 -29.59 0.03 30.75
C HIS A 55 -30.47 -0.70 31.77
N GLN A 56 -31.14 0.06 32.65
CA GLN A 56 -32.00 -0.45 33.72
C GLN A 56 -33.25 0.43 33.78
N THR A 57 -34.12 0.28 32.79
CA THR A 57 -35.27 1.14 32.52
C THR A 57 -36.37 1.14 33.59
N GLU A 58 -36.15 0.42 34.70
CA GLU A 58 -37.06 0.33 35.84
C GLU A 58 -36.55 1.13 37.05
N ILE A 59 -35.30 1.61 37.01
CA ILE A 59 -34.67 2.36 38.09
C ILE A 59 -34.67 3.84 37.76
N PRO A 60 -35.25 4.72 38.61
CA PRO A 60 -35.25 6.15 38.39
C PRO A 60 -33.89 6.79 38.69
N TYR A 61 -33.54 7.84 37.95
CA TYR A 61 -32.42 8.70 38.33
C TYR A 61 -32.69 9.39 39.67
N ASN A 62 -31.70 9.37 40.55
CA ASN A 62 -31.71 10.05 41.86
C ASN A 62 -31.36 11.54 41.74
N LYS A 63 -31.82 12.18 40.66
CA LYS A 63 -31.72 13.62 40.42
C LYS A 63 -32.65 14.42 41.33
N HIS A 64 -32.28 15.65 41.62
CA HIS A 64 -33.05 16.60 42.39
C HIS A 64 -33.96 17.42 41.47
N GLY A 65 -35.18 16.92 41.26
CA GLY A 65 -36.19 17.59 40.43
C GLY A 65 -36.39 16.90 39.09
N GLU A 66 -36.59 17.67 38.03
CA GLU A 66 -36.85 17.16 36.69
C GLU A 66 -35.60 17.08 35.82
N TYR A 67 -34.67 18.02 35.93
CA TYR A 67 -33.52 18.15 35.04
C TYR A 67 -32.20 17.86 35.77
N PHE A 68 -31.16 17.51 35.01
CA PHE A 68 -29.78 17.38 35.46
C PHE A 68 -28.85 17.55 34.25
N LEU A 69 -27.56 17.74 34.50
CA LEU A 69 -26.56 17.84 33.44
C LEU A 69 -25.99 16.45 33.09
N SER A 70 -25.92 16.09 31.82
CA SER A 70 -25.34 14.83 31.34
C SER A 70 -24.50 15.03 30.08
N THR A 71 -23.27 14.50 30.04
CA THR A 71 -22.43 14.51 28.83
C THR A 71 -22.71 13.33 27.89
N LEU A 72 -23.62 12.43 28.26
CA LEU A 72 -23.91 11.18 27.56
C LEU A 72 -25.01 11.31 26.49
N GLU A 73 -25.90 12.28 26.62
CA GLU A 73 -27.22 12.23 25.98
C GLU A 73 -27.20 12.83 24.56
N GLN A 74 -27.87 12.16 23.63
CA GLN A 74 -28.23 12.71 22.33
C GLN A 74 -29.57 13.48 22.40
N HIS A 75 -29.88 14.26 21.37
CA HIS A 75 -31.12 15.04 21.27
C HIS A 75 -32.40 14.16 21.24
N ASP A 76 -32.28 12.91 20.83
CA ASP A 76 -33.36 11.91 20.87
C ASP A 76 -33.39 11.14 22.20
N CYS A 77 -32.62 11.60 23.18
CA CYS A 77 -32.39 10.98 24.48
C CYS A 77 -31.74 9.60 24.37
N THR A 78 -30.96 9.23 23.36
CA THR A 78 -30.17 7.98 23.40
C THR A 78 -28.74 8.23 23.93
N PRO A 79 -28.11 7.28 24.65
CA PRO A 79 -26.77 7.47 25.18
C PRO A 79 -25.69 7.30 24.10
N SER A 80 -24.60 8.07 24.18
CA SER A 80 -23.42 7.96 23.31
C SER A 80 -22.14 8.35 24.07
N ASP A 81 -21.27 7.38 24.34
CA ASP A 81 -19.93 7.65 24.92
C ASP A 81 -18.96 8.24 23.86
N HIS A 82 -19.40 8.55 22.64
CA HIS A 82 -18.54 9.21 21.64
C HIS A 82 -18.35 10.71 21.89
N PHE A 83 -19.21 11.33 22.71
CA PHE A 83 -19.05 12.74 23.04
C PHE A 83 -17.82 12.92 23.90
N MET A 84 -17.04 13.95 23.58
CA MET A 84 -15.92 14.40 24.38
C MET A 84 -15.93 15.92 24.38
N GLY A 85 -15.58 16.52 25.50
CA GLY A 85 -15.49 17.96 25.66
C GLY A 85 -15.28 18.40 27.09
N ILE A 86 -15.35 19.72 27.26
CA ILE A 86 -15.25 20.39 28.55
C ILE A 86 -16.42 21.37 28.68
N VAL A 87 -17.08 21.34 29.83
CA VAL A 87 -18.16 22.28 30.18
C VAL A 87 -17.76 23.05 31.44
N GLU A 88 -17.82 24.38 31.40
CA GLU A 88 -17.45 25.25 32.52
C GLU A 88 -18.64 26.05 33.02
N SER A 89 -18.72 26.23 34.35
CA SER A 89 -19.68 27.13 34.98
C SER A 89 -19.31 28.61 34.73
N PRO A 90 -20.22 29.55 35.03
CA PRO A 90 -19.83 30.95 35.26
C PRO A 90 -18.77 31.07 36.35
N VAL A 91 -18.08 32.21 36.39
CA VAL A 91 -17.15 32.55 37.48
C VAL A 91 -17.96 32.82 38.74
N ILE A 92 -17.57 32.13 39.82
CA ILE A 92 -18.23 32.17 41.11
C ILE A 92 -17.27 32.83 42.10
N LEU A 93 -17.70 33.90 42.76
CA LEU A 93 -17.02 34.41 43.95
C LEU A 93 -17.49 33.60 45.15
N LEU A 94 -16.63 32.71 45.64
CA LEU A 94 -16.98 31.79 46.71
C LEU A 94 -16.95 32.48 48.08
N GLU A 95 -18.05 32.43 48.83
CA GLU A 95 -18.18 33.06 50.16
C GLU A 95 -18.15 32.02 51.30
N GLY A 96 -18.55 30.77 51.03
CA GLY A 96 -18.51 29.65 51.97
C GLY A 96 -17.39 28.66 51.71
N GLN A 97 -17.08 27.84 52.71
CA GLN A 97 -15.98 26.86 52.64
C GLN A 97 -16.40 25.52 52.05
N THR A 98 -17.67 25.32 51.72
CA THR A 98 -18.23 24.02 51.32
C THR A 98 -19.00 24.11 50.02
N ILE A 99 -18.82 23.11 49.17
CA ILE A 99 -19.59 22.90 47.93
C ILE A 99 -20.14 21.48 47.99
N ASP A 100 -21.46 21.36 47.87
CA ASP A 100 -22.17 20.08 47.79
C ASP A 100 -22.61 19.86 46.33
N LEU A 101 -22.50 18.64 45.80
CA LEU A 101 -22.95 18.30 44.46
C LEU A 101 -23.31 16.81 44.35
N LEU A 102 -24.18 16.47 43.39
CA LEU A 102 -24.48 15.09 43.00
C LEU A 102 -23.70 14.75 41.73
N VAL A 103 -22.86 13.71 41.77
CA VAL A 103 -21.99 13.32 40.63
C VAL A 103 -22.16 11.84 40.29
N GLY A 104 -22.46 11.51 39.05
CA GLY A 104 -22.48 10.14 38.53
C GLY A 104 -21.63 9.99 37.27
N GLY A 105 -21.69 8.81 36.65
CA GLY A 105 -20.91 8.47 35.45
C GLY A 105 -19.63 7.67 35.75
N GLY A 106 -18.61 7.83 34.91
CA GLY A 106 -17.38 7.03 34.98
C GLY A 106 -16.34 7.50 35.99
N SER A 107 -15.43 6.57 36.31
CA SER A 107 -14.30 6.76 37.23
C SER A 107 -12.96 7.03 36.52
N HIS A 108 -12.99 7.28 35.20
CA HIS A 108 -11.78 7.49 34.39
C HIS A 108 -11.02 8.77 34.82
N PRO A 109 -9.68 8.79 34.76
CA PRO A 109 -8.88 9.98 35.10
C PRO A 109 -9.23 11.23 34.29
N THR A 110 -9.80 11.05 33.11
CA THR A 110 -10.21 12.06 32.13
C THR A 110 -11.73 12.29 32.07
N THR A 111 -12.48 11.78 33.06
CA THR A 111 -13.94 11.92 33.16
C THR A 111 -14.30 12.33 34.59
N TYR A 112 -14.49 13.62 34.83
CA TYR A 112 -14.68 14.16 36.18
C TYR A 112 -15.26 15.57 36.21
N VAL A 113 -15.74 15.99 37.38
CA VAL A 113 -16.02 17.40 37.71
C VAL A 113 -14.97 17.91 38.67
N GLY A 114 -14.46 19.12 38.43
CA GLY A 114 -13.45 19.75 39.29
C GLY A 114 -13.74 21.22 39.55
N LEU A 115 -13.23 21.72 40.68
CA LEU A 115 -13.18 23.13 41.03
C LEU A 115 -11.81 23.68 40.67
N PHE A 116 -11.75 24.79 39.96
CA PHE A 116 -10.51 25.43 39.52
C PHE A 116 -10.48 26.91 39.91
N ASP A 117 -9.29 27.45 40.18
CA ASP A 117 -9.10 28.90 40.08
C ASP A 117 -8.99 29.36 38.62
N LEU A 118 -9.04 30.68 38.39
CA LEU A 118 -9.04 31.24 37.03
C LEU A 118 -7.68 31.08 36.31
N GLU A 119 -6.63 30.77 37.06
CA GLU A 119 -5.30 30.43 36.55
C GLU A 119 -5.19 28.96 36.11
N GLY A 120 -6.20 28.14 36.42
CA GLY A 120 -6.30 26.74 36.01
C GLY A 120 -5.75 25.73 37.03
N ALA A 121 -5.48 26.14 38.27
CA ALA A 121 -5.11 25.22 39.33
C ALA A 121 -6.35 24.49 39.87
N GLU A 122 -6.29 23.15 39.90
CA GLU A 122 -7.35 22.31 40.45
C GLU A 122 -7.35 22.37 41.98
N LEU A 123 -8.49 22.76 42.57
CA LEU A 123 -8.69 22.93 44.01
C LEU A 123 -9.46 21.75 44.62
N ALA A 124 -10.36 21.14 43.86
CA ALA A 124 -11.10 19.93 44.25
C ALA A 124 -11.54 19.16 43.01
N ARG A 125 -11.77 17.85 43.16
CA ARG A 125 -12.32 17.00 42.08
C ARG A 125 -13.22 15.90 42.61
N ALA A 126 -14.10 15.41 41.73
CA ALA A 126 -14.90 14.22 41.93
C ALA A 126 -15.18 13.55 40.59
N SER A 127 -15.28 12.22 40.60
CA SER A 127 -15.67 11.41 39.46
C SER A 127 -16.83 10.52 39.86
N GLY A 128 -17.52 9.96 38.87
CA GLY A 128 -18.45 8.86 39.13
C GLY A 128 -17.69 7.58 39.51
N ILE A 129 -18.45 6.52 39.76
CA ILE A 129 -17.91 5.21 40.17
C ILE A 129 -18.34 4.07 39.23
N ASP A 130 -18.47 4.40 37.95
CA ASP A 130 -19.01 3.52 36.91
C ASP A 130 -20.46 3.10 37.24
N GLN A 131 -21.27 4.07 37.67
CA GLN A 131 -22.69 3.90 38.02
C GLN A 131 -23.53 5.11 37.57
N GLN A 132 -24.80 4.85 37.25
CA GLN A 132 -25.77 5.90 36.86
C GLN A 132 -26.36 6.63 38.08
N GLU A 133 -26.28 6.02 39.27
CA GLU A 133 -26.68 6.67 40.51
C GLU A 133 -25.66 7.75 40.88
N MET A 134 -26.13 8.99 41.02
CA MET A 134 -25.27 10.12 41.37
C MET A 134 -24.94 10.09 42.87
N GLN A 135 -23.68 10.29 43.21
CA GLN A 135 -23.19 10.31 44.59
C GLN A 135 -23.22 11.72 45.14
N GLU A 136 -23.64 11.87 46.40
CA GLU A 136 -23.49 13.13 47.12
C GLU A 136 -22.01 13.33 47.50
N VAL A 137 -21.43 14.38 46.95
CA VAL A 137 -20.05 14.80 47.17
C VAL A 137 -20.07 16.14 47.90
N ARG A 138 -19.32 16.23 48.99
CA ARG A 138 -19.07 17.47 49.72
C ARG A 138 -17.59 17.81 49.67
N TRP A 139 -17.24 18.91 49.04
CA TRP A 139 -15.89 19.48 49.09
C TRP A 139 -15.77 20.50 50.22
N SER A 140 -14.60 20.55 50.86
CA SER A 140 -14.20 21.63 51.77
C SER A 140 -12.99 22.32 51.19
N VAL A 141 -13.14 23.60 50.84
CA VAL A 141 -12.16 24.41 50.09
C VAL A 141 -11.94 25.78 50.75
N PRO A 142 -11.47 25.83 52.02
CA PRO A 142 -11.28 27.09 52.73
C PRO A 142 -10.30 28.06 52.03
N GLU A 143 -9.36 27.54 51.24
CA GLU A 143 -8.41 28.30 50.42
C GLU A 143 -9.04 29.02 49.22
N ALA A 144 -10.26 28.62 48.81
CA ALA A 144 -11.00 29.24 47.72
C ALA A 144 -11.92 30.39 48.18
N VAL A 145 -12.14 30.55 49.49
CA VAL A 145 -13.03 31.60 50.03
C VAL A 145 -12.50 32.98 49.69
N GLY A 146 -13.36 33.82 49.13
CA GLY A 146 -13.06 35.17 48.68
C GLY A 146 -12.29 35.24 47.36
N ARG A 147 -12.07 34.11 46.67
CA ARG A 147 -11.44 34.04 45.35
C ARG A 147 -12.47 33.69 44.27
N PRO A 148 -12.30 34.19 43.03
CA PRO A 148 -13.08 33.73 41.91
C PRO A 148 -12.64 32.31 41.50
N VAL A 149 -13.61 31.44 41.30
CA VAL A 149 -13.43 30.03 40.92
C VAL A 149 -14.43 29.63 39.82
N ILE A 150 -14.16 28.52 39.15
CA ILE A 150 -15.08 27.88 38.21
C ILE A 150 -15.21 26.39 38.52
N LEU A 151 -16.35 25.82 38.17
CA LEU A 151 -16.53 24.38 38.07
C LEU A 151 -16.32 23.97 36.62
N ARG A 152 -15.65 22.84 36.42
CA ARG A 152 -15.35 22.29 35.10
C ARG A 152 -15.69 20.81 35.08
N ILE A 153 -16.54 20.42 34.14
CA ILE A 153 -16.74 19.03 33.75
C ILE A 153 -15.77 18.72 32.62
N VAL A 154 -14.99 17.66 32.78
CA VAL A 154 -14.04 17.14 31.79
C VAL A 154 -14.53 15.76 31.39
N ASP A 155 -14.74 15.57 30.09
CA ASP A 155 -15.10 14.28 29.51
C ASP A 155 -14.27 14.03 28.24
N GLN A 156 -13.23 13.20 28.35
CA GLN A 156 -12.31 12.93 27.24
C GLN A 156 -12.07 11.43 27.04
N HIS A 157 -13.08 10.60 27.30
CA HIS A 157 -12.96 9.14 27.18
C HIS A 157 -14.07 8.57 26.29
N THR A 158 -13.72 7.80 25.27
CA THR A 158 -14.69 7.19 24.33
C THR A 158 -15.06 5.74 24.62
N GLY A 159 -14.48 5.14 25.66
CA GLY A 159 -14.82 3.81 26.15
C GLY A 159 -16.06 3.82 27.05
N GLY A 160 -16.47 2.64 27.51
CA GLY A 160 -17.63 2.52 28.41
C GLY A 160 -17.46 3.36 29.68
N TRP A 161 -18.55 4.00 30.11
CA TRP A 161 -18.57 5.00 31.19
C TRP A 161 -17.78 6.27 30.88
N GLY A 162 -17.56 6.59 29.60
CA GLY A 162 -17.01 7.86 29.15
C GLY A 162 -18.03 9.00 29.22
N HIS A 163 -18.54 9.29 30.42
CA HIS A 163 -19.47 10.40 30.66
C HIS A 163 -19.53 10.83 32.14
N VAL A 164 -20.02 12.05 32.36
CA VAL A 164 -20.32 12.64 33.67
C VAL A 164 -21.81 13.02 33.73
N THR A 165 -22.45 12.69 34.84
CA THR A 165 -23.76 13.27 35.21
C THR A 165 -23.58 14.15 36.45
N LEU A 166 -24.19 15.34 36.44
CA LEU A 166 -24.04 16.34 37.49
C LEU A 166 -25.38 16.97 37.83
N ASP A 167 -25.67 17.12 39.12
CA ASP A 167 -26.88 17.77 39.59
C ASP A 167 -26.68 18.43 40.97
N HIS A 168 -27.62 19.31 41.34
CA HIS A 168 -27.77 19.90 42.67
C HIS A 168 -26.49 20.47 43.27
N VAL A 169 -25.75 21.25 42.49
CA VAL A 169 -24.53 21.92 42.97
C VAL A 169 -24.93 23.08 43.87
N ARG A 170 -24.56 23.03 45.15
CA ARG A 170 -24.93 24.00 46.18
C ARG A 170 -23.70 24.55 46.87
N LEU A 171 -23.60 25.88 46.91
CA LEU A 171 -22.50 26.59 47.54
C LEU A 171 -22.94 27.96 48.05
N ASP A 172 -22.21 28.53 49.00
CA ASP A 172 -22.39 29.93 49.38
C ASP A 172 -21.46 30.79 48.52
N GLY A 173 -22.03 31.63 47.67
CA GLY A 173 -21.28 32.46 46.73
C GLY A 173 -22.19 33.18 45.76
N THR A 174 -21.60 33.99 44.89
CA THR A 174 -22.32 34.74 43.86
C THR A 174 -21.67 34.57 42.49
N VAL A 175 -22.49 34.52 41.43
CA VAL A 175 -21.98 34.56 40.06
C VAL A 175 -21.48 35.98 39.76
N ASP A 176 -20.22 36.09 39.37
CA ASP A 176 -19.64 37.34 38.91
C ASP A 176 -19.70 37.40 37.38
N GLU A 177 -20.75 38.03 36.87
CA GLU A 177 -20.98 38.23 35.44
C GLU A 177 -19.85 39.01 34.74
N ALA A 178 -19.18 39.93 35.45
CA ALA A 178 -18.09 40.71 34.88
C ALA A 178 -16.81 39.87 34.77
N ALA A 179 -16.45 39.16 35.84
CA ALA A 179 -15.31 38.25 35.85
C ALA A 179 -15.52 37.06 34.88
N THR A 180 -16.76 36.57 34.73
CA THR A 180 -17.12 35.54 33.75
C THR A 180 -16.81 36.01 32.32
N ARG A 181 -17.22 37.23 31.97
CA ARG A 181 -16.92 37.81 30.65
C ARG A 181 -15.41 37.99 30.45
N GLU A 182 -14.69 38.48 31.45
CA GLU A 182 -13.24 38.68 31.36
C GLU A 182 -12.48 37.35 31.20
N TYR A 183 -12.85 36.32 31.96
CA TYR A 183 -12.27 34.98 31.87
C TYR A 183 -12.51 34.33 30.50
N VAL A 184 -13.75 34.38 29.99
CA VAL A 184 -14.12 33.84 28.67
C VAL A 184 -13.35 34.57 27.55
N LEU A 185 -13.30 35.91 27.60
CA LEU A 185 -12.55 36.71 26.61
C LEU A 185 -11.04 36.42 26.68
N GLY A 186 -10.45 36.36 27.88
CA GLY A 186 -9.03 36.08 28.07
C GLY A 186 -8.62 34.66 27.66
N ARG A 187 -9.51 33.68 27.78
CA ARG A 187 -9.31 32.32 27.25
C ARG A 187 -9.31 32.33 25.72
N ALA A 188 -10.34 32.89 25.10
CA ALA A 188 -10.48 32.95 23.65
C ALA A 188 -9.24 33.59 22.99
N SER A 189 -8.68 34.64 23.60
CA SER A 189 -7.49 35.32 23.10
C SER A 189 -6.21 34.49 23.25
N ARG A 190 -6.05 33.75 24.36
CA ARG A 190 -4.93 32.81 24.56
C ARG A 190 -4.97 31.65 23.56
N GLU A 191 -6.15 31.10 23.29
CA GLU A 191 -6.35 30.06 22.28
C GLU A 191 -6.08 30.60 20.87
N ALA A 192 -6.58 31.80 20.56
CA ALA A 192 -6.29 32.46 19.29
C ALA A 192 -4.78 32.71 19.10
N LEU A 193 -4.06 33.13 20.15
CA LEU A 193 -2.61 33.33 20.11
C LEU A 193 -1.86 32.01 19.90
N ARG A 194 -2.25 30.94 20.60
CA ARG A 194 -1.68 29.60 20.36
C ARG A 194 -1.91 29.15 18.92
N GLY A 195 -3.11 29.35 18.39
CA GLY A 195 -3.45 29.04 17.00
C GLY A 195 -2.73 29.93 15.98
N PHE A 196 -2.42 31.18 16.34
CA PHE A 196 -1.56 32.06 15.55
C PHE A 196 -0.13 31.50 15.50
N LEU A 197 0.50 31.27 16.65
CA LEU A 197 1.89 30.79 16.72
C LEU A 197 2.08 29.44 16.00
N ALA A 198 1.11 28.53 16.12
CA ALA A 198 1.15 27.22 15.45
C ALA A 198 1.23 27.30 13.91
N VAL A 199 0.76 28.39 13.30
CA VAL A 199 0.87 28.64 11.85
C VAL A 199 2.10 29.46 11.51
N ILE A 200 2.45 30.40 12.38
CA ILE A 200 3.43 31.45 12.09
C ILE A 200 4.86 30.97 12.31
N ASP A 201 5.10 30.13 13.31
CA ASP A 201 6.44 29.60 13.56
C ASP A 201 6.94 28.74 12.38
N PRO A 202 6.14 27.82 11.79
CA PRO A 202 6.48 27.16 10.53
C PRO A 202 6.76 28.12 9.37
N LEU A 203 5.93 29.14 9.23
CA LEU A 203 6.06 30.12 8.15
C LEU A 203 7.33 30.96 8.30
N ASP A 204 7.66 31.43 9.51
CA ASP A 204 8.91 32.17 9.77
C ASP A 204 10.13 31.30 9.45
N ALA A 205 10.10 30.02 9.83
CA ALA A 205 11.15 29.07 9.50
C ALA A 205 11.33 28.90 7.98
N ALA A 206 10.22 28.76 7.25
CA ALA A 206 10.24 28.69 5.79
C ALA A 206 10.83 29.97 5.16
N LEU A 207 10.35 31.15 5.56
CA LEU A 207 10.84 32.42 5.04
C LEU A 207 12.32 32.66 5.39
N ALA A 208 12.76 32.23 6.57
CA ALA A 208 14.16 32.29 6.97
C ALA A 208 15.06 31.47 6.03
N ALA A 209 14.58 30.31 5.56
CA ALA A 209 15.31 29.43 4.64
C ALA A 209 15.42 30.02 3.21
N MET A 210 14.49 30.89 2.79
CA MET A 210 14.47 31.44 1.43
C MET A 210 15.54 32.51 1.15
N GLY A 211 16.17 33.08 2.19
CA GLY A 211 17.27 34.06 2.08
C GLY A 211 16.91 35.44 1.49
N ASN A 212 15.87 35.54 0.65
CA ASN A 212 15.38 36.76 0.01
C ASN A 212 14.07 37.30 0.62
N ALA A 213 13.60 36.72 1.72
CA ALA A 213 12.32 37.05 2.36
C ALA A 213 12.43 38.04 3.53
N GLN A 214 13.50 38.85 3.61
CA GLN A 214 13.77 39.72 4.78
C GLN A 214 12.65 40.74 5.05
N GLU A 215 12.04 41.29 4.00
CA GLU A 215 10.90 42.21 4.13
C GLU A 215 9.63 41.51 4.63
N ALA A 216 9.33 40.32 4.09
CA ALA A 216 8.20 39.51 4.56
C ALA A 216 8.42 39.09 6.02
N ARG A 217 9.64 38.74 6.39
CA ARG A 217 9.99 38.40 7.77
C ARG A 217 9.81 39.57 8.74
N ALA A 218 10.31 40.76 8.40
CA ALA A 218 10.11 41.94 9.23
C ALA A 218 8.62 42.31 9.42
N ARG A 219 7.80 42.09 8.39
CA ARG A 219 6.34 42.26 8.50
C ARG A 219 5.72 41.18 9.38
N LEU A 220 6.17 39.92 9.26
CA LEU A 220 5.70 38.80 10.09
C LEU A 220 6.02 39.03 11.58
N ASP A 221 7.23 39.51 11.90
CA ASP A 221 7.63 39.90 13.25
C ASP A 221 6.68 40.97 13.83
N GLY A 222 6.33 41.98 13.02
CA GLY A 222 5.37 43.01 13.43
C GLY A 222 3.95 42.45 13.67
N LEU A 223 3.52 41.43 12.91
CA LEU A 223 2.25 40.76 13.15
C LEU A 223 2.30 39.92 14.43
N ARG A 224 3.43 39.26 14.70
CA ARG A 224 3.67 38.50 15.93
C ARG A 224 3.62 39.40 17.17
N GLU A 225 4.35 40.51 17.17
CA GLU A 225 4.33 41.48 18.28
C GLU A 225 2.91 42.01 18.56
N ARG A 226 2.14 42.30 17.50
CA ARG A 226 0.73 42.75 17.62
C ARG A 226 -0.17 41.65 18.18
N ALA A 227 0.02 40.40 17.78
CA ALA A 227 -0.78 39.28 18.26
C ALA A 227 -0.48 38.98 19.73
N GLU A 228 0.80 38.98 20.12
CA GLU A 228 1.23 38.78 21.51
C GLU A 228 0.79 39.92 22.44
N ALA A 229 0.66 41.15 21.90
CA ALA A 229 0.17 42.31 22.65
C ALA A 229 -1.37 42.43 22.68
N SER A 230 -2.10 41.68 21.84
CA SER A 230 -3.56 41.79 21.75
C SER A 230 -4.26 40.94 22.80
N GLY A 231 -5.27 41.51 23.44
CA GLY A 231 -6.21 40.81 24.31
C GLY A 231 -7.49 40.37 23.59
N ASP A 232 -7.59 40.55 22.26
CA ASP A 232 -8.80 40.28 21.48
C ASP A 232 -8.61 39.10 20.50
N ALA A 233 -9.38 38.03 20.70
CA ALA A 233 -9.35 36.83 19.89
C ALA A 233 -9.67 37.06 18.40
N GLU A 234 -10.60 37.98 18.07
CA GLU A 234 -10.94 38.27 16.67
C GLU A 234 -9.84 39.05 15.98
N GLU A 235 -9.18 39.96 16.69
CA GLU A 235 -8.00 40.66 16.18
C GLU A 235 -6.88 39.66 15.90
N ILE A 236 -6.57 38.77 16.84
CA ILE A 236 -5.53 37.74 16.66
C ILE A 236 -5.86 36.80 15.49
N ARG A 237 -7.12 36.38 15.35
CA ARG A 237 -7.58 35.61 14.16
C ARG A 237 -7.42 36.40 12.86
N GLY A 238 -7.63 37.71 12.89
CA GLY A 238 -7.38 38.62 11.76
C GLY A 238 -5.89 38.71 11.40
N LEU A 239 -5.03 38.89 12.40
CA LEU A 239 -3.57 38.92 12.24
C LEU A 239 -3.04 37.61 11.67
N ARG A 240 -3.59 36.47 12.12
CA ARG A 240 -3.27 35.15 11.58
C ARG A 240 -3.52 35.10 10.07
N ARG A 241 -4.71 35.52 9.62
CA ARG A 241 -5.05 35.56 8.19
C ARG A 241 -4.15 36.50 7.39
N GLU A 242 -3.79 37.65 7.96
CA GLU A 242 -2.88 38.61 7.34
C GLU A 242 -1.48 37.99 7.14
N ALA A 243 -0.99 37.27 8.14
CA ALA A 243 0.30 36.61 8.07
C ALA A 243 0.30 35.39 7.13
N GLU A 244 -0.76 34.57 7.12
CA GLU A 244 -0.95 33.50 6.13
C GLU A 244 -0.93 34.07 4.69
N GLY A 245 -1.59 35.22 4.47
CA GLY A 245 -1.57 35.94 3.20
C GLY A 245 -0.18 36.43 2.79
N LEU A 246 0.58 36.98 3.74
CA LEU A 246 1.96 37.43 3.53
C LEU A 246 2.90 36.26 3.21
N GLY A 247 2.76 35.16 3.95
CA GLY A 247 3.54 33.95 3.72
C GLY A 247 3.29 33.37 2.34
N ARG A 248 2.01 33.28 1.94
CA ARG A 248 1.62 32.91 0.59
C ARG A 248 2.23 33.85 -0.44
N GLU A 249 2.11 35.17 -0.27
CA GLU A 249 2.72 36.14 -1.20
C GLU A 249 4.23 35.91 -1.39
N ALA A 250 4.95 35.67 -0.29
CA ALA A 250 6.39 35.44 -0.33
C ALA A 250 6.77 34.10 -0.98
N LEU A 251 6.09 33.01 -0.62
CA LEU A 251 6.29 31.67 -1.20
C LEU A 251 6.03 31.65 -2.71
N LEU A 252 4.96 32.31 -3.17
CA LEU A 252 4.63 32.39 -4.60
C LEU A 252 5.63 33.22 -5.41
N ARG A 253 6.30 34.20 -4.77
CA ARG A 253 7.38 34.98 -5.39
C ARG A 253 8.72 34.29 -5.38
N HIS A 254 8.83 33.12 -4.74
CA HIS A 254 10.08 32.38 -4.72
C HIS A 254 10.54 32.08 -6.15
N PRO A 255 11.81 32.30 -6.53
CA PRO A 255 12.27 32.12 -7.91
C PRO A 255 12.03 30.72 -8.48
N LEU A 256 12.08 29.68 -7.63
CA LEU A 256 11.78 28.30 -8.05
C LEU A 256 10.29 28.02 -8.32
N VAL A 257 9.40 28.94 -7.92
CA VAL A 257 7.95 28.81 -8.07
C VAL A 257 7.43 29.80 -9.10
N GLY A 258 7.64 31.10 -8.87
CA GLY A 258 7.15 32.19 -9.73
C GLY A 258 8.11 32.62 -10.84
N GLY A 259 9.33 32.06 -10.91
CA GLY A 259 10.33 32.43 -11.92
C GLY A 259 10.13 31.79 -13.30
N GLN A 260 9.28 30.77 -13.38
CA GLN A 260 8.99 30.05 -14.61
C GLN A 260 7.55 29.52 -14.63
N PRO A 261 6.97 29.26 -15.81
CA PRO A 261 5.69 28.58 -15.91
C PRO A 261 5.75 27.15 -15.36
N ILE A 262 4.65 26.72 -14.73
CA ILE A 262 4.46 25.34 -14.28
C ILE A 262 3.64 24.59 -15.34
N LEU A 263 4.22 23.55 -15.93
CA LEU A 263 3.54 22.57 -16.77
C LEU A 263 2.65 21.68 -15.90
N PHE A 264 1.43 21.39 -16.35
CA PHE A 264 0.51 20.48 -15.67
C PHE A 264 -0.50 19.86 -16.64
N VAL A 265 -1.13 18.77 -16.21
CA VAL A 265 -2.19 18.06 -16.92
C VAL A 265 -3.54 18.37 -16.28
N VAL A 266 -4.55 18.61 -17.12
CA VAL A 266 -5.97 18.61 -16.69
C VAL A 266 -6.61 17.31 -17.17
N ARG A 267 -7.19 16.53 -16.26
CA ARG A 267 -7.95 15.31 -16.59
C ARG A 267 -8.97 14.97 -15.49
N PRO A 268 -9.99 14.13 -15.74
CA PRO A 268 -10.73 13.47 -14.67
C PRO A 268 -9.81 12.61 -13.80
N GLN A 269 -10.18 12.46 -12.53
CA GLN A 269 -9.57 11.44 -11.70
C GLN A 269 -9.89 10.04 -12.27
N TYR A 270 -8.95 9.10 -12.13
CA TYR A 270 -9.14 7.71 -12.53
C TYR A 270 -10.26 7.06 -11.70
N LEU A 271 -10.82 5.94 -12.19
CA LEU A 271 -11.75 5.15 -11.38
C LEU A 271 -10.96 4.34 -10.33
N PRO A 272 -11.53 4.05 -9.15
CA PRO A 272 -10.87 3.20 -8.16
C PRO A 272 -10.62 1.79 -8.73
N ASP A 273 -9.38 1.31 -8.61
CA ASP A 273 -8.89 -0.01 -9.03
C ASP A 273 -7.47 -0.21 -8.46
N HIS A 274 -6.66 -1.13 -9.01
CA HIS A 274 -5.28 -1.44 -8.60
C HIS A 274 -4.27 -0.41 -9.13
N HIS A 275 -4.02 0.64 -8.34
CA HIS A 275 -3.11 1.78 -8.57
C HIS A 275 -2.56 1.87 -10.00
N ASN A 276 -1.26 1.80 -10.18
CA ASN A 276 -0.53 2.11 -11.42
C ASN A 276 -1.03 1.27 -12.61
N THR A 277 -1.33 -0.02 -12.36
CA THR A 277 -1.64 -0.99 -13.41
C THR A 277 -2.99 -0.74 -14.07
N ALA A 278 -3.94 -0.16 -13.32
CA ALA A 278 -5.30 0.04 -13.79
C ALA A 278 -5.47 1.34 -14.60
N THR A 279 -4.41 2.13 -14.76
CA THR A 279 -4.44 3.43 -15.46
C THR A 279 -4.06 3.37 -16.96
N MET A 280 -3.71 2.19 -17.47
CA MET A 280 -3.30 1.99 -18.87
C MET A 280 -4.49 1.80 -19.83
N PHE A 281 -5.58 1.16 -19.37
CA PHE A 281 -6.81 0.95 -20.14
C PHE A 281 -6.61 0.31 -21.53
N GLN A 282 -5.62 -0.58 -21.64
CA GLN A 282 -5.18 -1.18 -22.90
C GLN A 282 -6.34 -1.90 -23.61
N THR A 283 -6.41 -1.75 -24.92
CA THR A 283 -7.46 -2.33 -25.76
C THR A 283 -7.47 -3.85 -25.64
N GLY A 284 -8.63 -4.41 -25.29
CA GLY A 284 -8.82 -5.85 -25.09
C GLY A 284 -8.42 -6.38 -23.72
N GLU A 285 -7.94 -5.52 -22.82
CA GLU A 285 -7.63 -5.87 -21.42
C GLU A 285 -8.74 -5.45 -20.45
N ILE A 286 -8.67 -5.97 -19.22
CA ILE A 286 -9.77 -5.94 -18.25
C ILE A 286 -10.23 -4.52 -17.84
N ASN A 287 -9.33 -3.54 -17.88
CA ASN A 287 -9.61 -2.16 -17.51
C ASN A 287 -10.02 -1.27 -18.70
N HIS A 288 -10.11 -1.80 -19.92
CA HIS A 288 -10.48 -1.02 -21.10
C HIS A 288 -11.77 -0.21 -20.91
N GLY A 289 -12.80 -0.82 -20.30
CA GLY A 289 -14.10 -0.17 -20.03
C GLY A 289 -14.08 0.93 -18.95
N SER A 290 -12.98 1.02 -18.19
CA SER A 290 -12.80 2.03 -17.14
C SER A 290 -12.30 3.38 -17.69
N PHE A 291 -11.91 3.44 -18.96
CA PHE A 291 -11.42 4.68 -19.58
C PHE A 291 -12.44 5.82 -19.54
N ARG A 292 -11.98 7.02 -19.19
CA ARG A 292 -12.75 8.28 -19.23
C ARG A 292 -11.91 9.35 -19.91
N GLY A 293 -12.29 9.75 -21.13
CA GLY A 293 -11.55 10.74 -21.92
C GLY A 293 -11.79 12.18 -21.50
N GLY A 294 -10.96 13.07 -22.05
CA GLY A 294 -11.00 14.52 -21.84
C GLY A 294 -9.80 14.98 -21.02
N SER A 295 -8.80 15.53 -21.70
CA SER A 295 -7.63 16.09 -21.02
C SER A 295 -6.98 17.22 -21.80
N ALA A 296 -6.11 17.96 -21.13
CA ALA A 296 -5.27 18.98 -21.73
C ALA A 296 -3.91 19.06 -21.04
N LEU A 297 -2.87 19.43 -21.79
CA LEU A 297 -1.58 19.82 -21.24
C LEU A 297 -1.47 21.35 -21.27
N LYS A 298 -1.17 21.95 -20.12
CA LYS A 298 -1.24 23.40 -19.91
C LYS A 298 -0.03 23.95 -19.15
N LEU A 299 0.16 25.25 -19.24
CA LEU A 299 1.09 26.03 -18.45
C LEU A 299 0.32 26.94 -17.49
N LEU A 300 0.82 27.08 -16.27
CA LEU A 300 0.36 28.02 -15.25
C LEU A 300 1.45 29.05 -14.99
N ASP A 301 1.11 30.34 -15.12
CA ASP A 301 1.89 31.42 -14.53
C ASP A 301 1.44 31.59 -13.08
N VAL A 302 2.29 31.21 -12.12
CA VAL A 302 1.93 31.23 -10.69
C VAL A 302 1.79 32.67 -10.16
N GLY A 303 2.47 33.64 -10.78
CA GLY A 303 2.43 35.04 -10.37
C GLY A 303 1.13 35.73 -10.75
N THR A 304 0.57 35.40 -11.91
CA THR A 304 -0.69 36.00 -12.41
C THR A 304 -1.91 35.10 -12.21
N GLY A 305 -1.72 33.79 -12.08
CA GLY A 305 -2.78 32.78 -12.09
C GLY A 305 -3.31 32.46 -13.50
N GLU A 306 -2.70 33.00 -14.56
CA GLU A 306 -3.13 32.75 -15.93
C GLU A 306 -2.66 31.38 -16.44
N THR A 307 -3.51 30.73 -17.24
CA THR A 307 -3.20 29.43 -17.85
C THR A 307 -3.14 29.50 -19.36
N THR A 308 -2.17 28.80 -19.98
CA THR A 308 -2.06 28.64 -21.44
C THR A 308 -2.19 27.16 -21.82
N THR A 309 -3.09 26.81 -22.73
CA THR A 309 -3.15 25.44 -23.25
C THR A 309 -2.11 25.20 -24.34
N LEU A 310 -1.31 24.13 -24.19
CA LEU A 310 -0.37 23.65 -25.21
C LEU A 310 -0.99 22.58 -26.12
N LEU A 311 -1.78 21.68 -25.53
CA LEU A 311 -2.41 20.56 -26.23
C LEU A 311 -3.77 20.24 -25.62
N GLU A 312 -4.81 20.15 -26.45
CA GLU A 312 -6.13 19.64 -26.06
C GLU A 312 -6.31 18.21 -26.61
N VAL A 313 -6.79 17.30 -25.76
CA VAL A 313 -7.10 15.90 -26.13
C VAL A 313 -8.52 15.59 -25.64
N PRO A 314 -9.57 16.11 -26.31
CA PRO A 314 -10.94 16.13 -25.77
C PRO A 314 -11.59 14.75 -25.63
N GLU A 315 -11.14 13.76 -26.40
CA GLU A 315 -11.62 12.38 -26.31
C GLU A 315 -10.62 11.44 -25.62
N GLY A 316 -9.41 11.94 -25.33
CA GLY A 316 -8.25 11.15 -24.93
C GLY A 316 -7.67 11.57 -23.58
N ILE A 317 -6.51 11.00 -23.25
CA ILE A 317 -5.73 11.35 -22.06
C ILE A 317 -4.27 11.60 -22.48
N VAL A 318 -3.76 12.79 -22.17
CA VAL A 318 -2.32 13.08 -22.02
C VAL A 318 -1.94 12.93 -20.54
N ARG A 319 -0.77 12.36 -20.25
CA ARG A 319 -0.24 12.14 -18.89
C ARG A 319 1.28 11.98 -18.91
N ASP A 320 1.89 11.94 -17.73
CA ASP A 320 3.33 11.71 -17.50
C ASP A 320 4.23 12.66 -18.33
N PRO A 321 4.00 13.98 -18.31
CA PRO A 321 4.91 14.91 -18.99
C PRO A 321 6.31 14.86 -18.36
N GLU A 322 7.34 15.04 -19.19
CA GLU A 322 8.72 15.21 -18.76
C GLU A 322 9.39 16.30 -19.62
N VAL A 323 9.98 17.30 -18.95
CA VAL A 323 10.67 18.42 -19.61
C VAL A 323 12.13 18.05 -19.90
N SER A 324 12.57 18.27 -21.13
CA SER A 324 13.96 18.07 -21.56
C SER A 324 14.93 18.94 -20.76
N PHE A 325 16.19 18.50 -20.60
CA PHE A 325 17.19 19.25 -19.81
C PHE A 325 17.40 20.71 -20.26
N ASP A 326 17.26 21.00 -21.55
CA ASP A 326 17.38 22.38 -22.08
C ASP A 326 16.10 23.22 -21.94
N GLY A 327 15.01 22.63 -21.43
CA GLY A 327 13.71 23.28 -21.26
C GLY A 327 12.94 23.53 -22.56
N THR A 328 13.38 22.98 -23.70
CA THR A 328 12.82 23.33 -25.03
C THR A 328 11.83 22.31 -25.59
N ARG A 329 11.76 21.11 -25.00
CA ARG A 329 10.89 20.01 -25.45
C ARG A 329 10.21 19.31 -24.27
N ILE A 330 9.09 18.66 -24.57
CA ILE A 330 8.25 17.95 -23.60
C ILE A 330 7.97 16.55 -24.17
N LEU A 331 8.36 15.50 -23.43
CA LEU A 331 7.90 14.13 -23.64
C LEU A 331 6.63 13.89 -22.84
N PHE A 332 5.75 13.01 -23.30
CA PHE A 332 4.56 12.60 -22.56
C PHE A 332 3.95 11.32 -23.15
N SER A 333 3.11 10.67 -22.35
CA SER A 333 2.25 9.57 -22.80
C SER A 333 0.92 10.12 -23.27
N MET A 334 0.42 9.67 -24.41
CA MET A 334 -0.90 10.08 -24.90
C MET A 334 -1.63 8.90 -25.53
N ARG A 335 -2.93 8.82 -25.21
CA ARG A 335 -3.93 8.08 -25.99
C ARG A 335 -4.99 9.04 -26.49
N ARG A 336 -5.40 8.91 -27.75
CA ARG A 336 -6.29 9.89 -28.40
C ARG A 336 -7.77 9.69 -28.09
N ASN A 337 -8.19 8.45 -27.85
CA ASN A 337 -9.56 8.08 -27.51
C ASN A 337 -9.64 6.65 -26.95
N ALA A 338 -10.86 6.17 -26.69
CA ALA A 338 -11.13 4.85 -26.14
C ALA A 338 -10.63 3.67 -27.00
N ALA A 339 -10.53 3.83 -28.32
CA ALA A 339 -10.08 2.79 -29.25
C ALA A 339 -8.56 2.83 -29.52
N ASP A 340 -7.85 3.78 -28.91
CA ASP A 340 -6.41 3.98 -29.00
C ASP A 340 -5.74 3.51 -27.70
N ASP A 341 -4.49 3.06 -27.79
CA ASP A 341 -3.66 2.75 -26.62
C ASP A 341 -2.68 3.91 -26.31
N TYR A 342 -1.96 3.85 -25.19
CA TYR A 342 -0.95 4.87 -24.87
C TYR A 342 0.31 4.70 -25.72
N HIS A 343 0.79 5.81 -26.25
CA HIS A 343 2.08 5.92 -26.94
C HIS A 343 2.88 7.11 -26.42
N VAL A 344 4.19 7.08 -26.63
CA VAL A 344 5.08 8.18 -26.30
C VAL A 344 5.06 9.21 -27.43
N TYR A 345 4.89 10.48 -27.05
CA TYR A 345 4.94 11.65 -27.91
C TYR A 345 5.97 12.64 -27.40
N GLU A 346 6.45 13.49 -28.31
CA GLU A 346 7.31 14.63 -28.03
C GLU A 346 6.74 15.88 -28.72
N MET A 347 6.88 17.05 -28.10
CA MET A 347 6.61 18.35 -28.74
C MET A 347 7.55 19.43 -28.22
N ASN A 348 7.56 20.59 -28.89
CA ASN A 348 8.28 21.76 -28.42
C ASN A 348 7.57 22.38 -27.22
N ALA A 349 8.31 23.10 -26.38
CA ALA A 349 7.80 23.77 -25.17
C ALA A 349 6.71 24.82 -25.45
N ASP A 350 6.59 25.30 -26.69
CA ASP A 350 5.54 26.23 -27.15
C ASP A 350 4.27 25.52 -27.67
N GLY A 351 4.22 24.18 -27.60
CA GLY A 351 3.12 23.35 -28.09
C GLY A 351 3.20 22.99 -29.58
N SER A 352 4.20 23.49 -30.31
CA SER A 352 4.41 23.14 -31.73
C SER A 352 5.16 21.82 -31.90
N GLY A 353 5.20 21.29 -33.14
CA GLY A 353 6.09 20.17 -33.47
C GLY A 353 5.69 18.81 -32.89
N LEU A 354 4.42 18.61 -32.51
CA LEU A 354 3.91 17.35 -31.98
C LEU A 354 4.28 16.15 -32.86
N ARG A 355 4.96 15.16 -32.27
CA ARG A 355 5.48 13.97 -32.93
C ARG A 355 5.24 12.73 -32.08
N GLN A 356 4.64 11.69 -32.66
CA GLN A 356 4.56 10.36 -32.08
C GLN A 356 5.89 9.62 -32.24
N LEU A 357 6.38 8.98 -31.17
CA LEU A 357 7.64 8.23 -31.16
C LEU A 357 7.42 6.72 -31.18
N THR A 358 6.38 6.23 -30.49
CA THR A 358 6.08 4.80 -30.41
C THR A 358 4.77 4.43 -31.07
N TYR A 359 4.69 3.18 -31.55
CA TYR A 359 3.56 2.67 -32.31
C TYR A 359 3.25 1.21 -31.95
N GLY A 360 2.01 0.80 -32.22
CA GLY A 360 1.54 -0.58 -32.11
C GLY A 360 0.08 -0.64 -31.64
N ALA A 361 -0.53 -1.83 -31.71
CA ALA A 361 -1.86 -2.08 -31.15
C ALA A 361 -1.79 -3.14 -30.05
N GLY A 362 -2.68 -3.02 -29.06
CA GLY A 362 -2.75 -3.94 -27.92
C GLY A 362 -1.51 -3.88 -27.04
N LEU A 363 -0.90 -2.69 -26.91
CA LEU A 363 0.23 -2.40 -26.02
C LEU A 363 0.11 -0.95 -25.54
N SER A 364 0.67 -0.63 -24.38
CA SER A 364 0.74 0.73 -23.84
C SER A 364 2.20 1.06 -23.52
N ASP A 365 2.66 2.23 -23.97
CA ASP A 365 3.94 2.82 -23.62
C ASP A 365 3.67 4.10 -22.79
N ILE A 366 4.14 4.14 -21.53
CA ILE A 366 3.85 5.20 -20.56
C ILE A 366 5.12 5.63 -19.79
N ASP A 367 5.02 6.65 -18.93
CA ASP A 367 6.08 7.15 -18.05
C ASP A 367 7.43 7.48 -18.76
N PRO A 368 7.44 8.26 -19.86
CA PRO A 368 8.68 8.52 -20.59
C PRO A 368 9.58 9.50 -19.83
N LEU A 369 10.89 9.25 -19.86
CA LEU A 369 11.92 10.17 -19.36
C LEU A 369 13.11 10.30 -20.32
N TYR A 370 13.70 11.51 -20.35
CA TYR A 370 14.92 11.77 -21.10
C TYR A 370 16.16 11.24 -20.37
N LEU A 371 17.07 10.63 -21.12
CA LEU A 371 18.42 10.31 -20.67
C LEU A 371 19.43 11.36 -21.18
N PRO A 372 20.54 11.60 -20.45
CA PRO A 372 21.52 12.64 -20.80
C PRO A 372 22.30 12.36 -22.10
N ASP A 373 22.24 11.13 -22.62
CA ASP A 373 22.79 10.76 -23.93
C ASP A 373 21.82 11.01 -25.10
N GLY A 374 20.62 11.54 -24.81
CA GLY A 374 19.58 11.82 -25.78
C GLY A 374 18.63 10.64 -26.05
N THR A 375 18.87 9.47 -25.47
CA THR A 375 17.93 8.34 -25.54
C THR A 375 16.75 8.53 -24.57
N ILE A 376 15.73 7.67 -24.68
CA ILE A 376 14.49 7.78 -23.90
C ILE A 376 14.23 6.44 -23.22
N VAL A 377 13.85 6.49 -21.94
CA VAL A 377 13.34 5.34 -21.18
C VAL A 377 11.85 5.53 -20.91
N PHE A 378 11.10 4.43 -20.85
CA PHE A 378 9.66 4.43 -20.61
C PHE A 378 9.21 3.05 -20.13
N SER A 379 8.04 2.97 -19.50
CA SER A 379 7.39 1.72 -19.11
C SER A 379 6.55 1.18 -20.25
N SER A 380 6.57 -0.13 -20.51
CA SER A 380 5.82 -0.72 -21.62
C SER A 380 5.30 -2.13 -21.37
N THR A 381 4.10 -2.41 -21.89
CA THR A 381 3.47 -3.75 -21.93
C THR A 381 3.85 -4.55 -23.19
N ARG A 382 4.88 -4.12 -23.93
CA ARG A 382 5.37 -4.79 -25.16
C ARG A 382 5.72 -6.26 -24.95
N GLU A 383 6.14 -6.65 -23.75
CA GLU A 383 6.18 -8.04 -23.30
C GLU A 383 4.83 -8.37 -22.65
N PRO A 384 3.94 -9.11 -23.32
CA PRO A 384 2.58 -9.32 -22.82
C PRO A 384 2.60 -10.32 -21.66
N LYS A 385 2.62 -9.80 -20.44
CA LYS A 385 2.57 -10.56 -19.19
C LYS A 385 1.60 -9.93 -18.19
N TYR A 386 1.16 -10.73 -17.23
CA TYR A 386 0.07 -10.40 -16.32
C TYR A 386 0.48 -10.52 -14.86
N CYS A 387 -0.25 -9.83 -13.98
CA CYS A 387 -0.11 -9.99 -12.53
C CYS A 387 -0.31 -11.44 -12.12
N MET A 388 0.58 -11.97 -11.28
CA MET A 388 0.43 -13.34 -10.77
C MET A 388 -0.84 -13.49 -9.93
N CYS A 389 -1.17 -12.51 -9.07
CA CYS A 389 -2.37 -12.53 -8.23
C CYS A 389 -3.66 -12.02 -8.89
N ASN A 390 -3.59 -11.41 -10.08
CA ASN A 390 -4.80 -10.91 -10.76
C ASN A 390 -4.71 -11.06 -12.30
N ARG A 391 -5.41 -10.19 -13.06
CA ARG A 391 -5.54 -10.26 -14.52
C ARG A 391 -5.04 -9.00 -15.23
N HIS A 392 -4.48 -8.03 -14.49
CA HIS A 392 -3.94 -6.80 -15.05
C HIS A 392 -2.68 -7.09 -15.86
N ILE A 393 -2.57 -6.44 -17.02
CA ILE A 393 -1.35 -6.45 -17.84
C ILE A 393 -0.24 -5.68 -17.10
N MET A 394 0.99 -6.16 -17.19
CA MET A 394 2.15 -5.61 -16.50
C MET A 394 3.14 -4.95 -17.46
N ALA A 395 3.71 -3.82 -17.05
CA ALA A 395 4.73 -3.10 -17.78
C ALA A 395 6.12 -3.33 -17.19
N ASN A 396 7.16 -3.23 -18.01
CA ASN A 396 8.56 -3.14 -17.57
C ASN A 396 9.26 -1.95 -18.21
N LEU A 397 10.49 -1.66 -17.79
CA LEU A 397 11.29 -0.59 -18.39
C LEU A 397 11.83 -0.97 -19.78
N PHE A 398 11.74 -0.03 -20.71
CA PHE A 398 12.29 -0.07 -22.06
C PHE A 398 13.12 1.18 -22.35
N ARG A 399 14.08 1.06 -23.27
CA ARG A 399 14.89 2.17 -23.79
C ARG A 399 14.78 2.24 -25.31
N MET A 400 14.80 3.44 -25.86
CA MET A 400 14.81 3.70 -27.30
C MET A 400 15.70 4.88 -27.68
N GLU A 401 16.06 4.96 -28.96
CA GLU A 401 16.71 6.12 -29.54
C GLU A 401 15.76 7.33 -29.57
N ALA A 402 16.31 8.55 -29.65
CA ALA A 402 15.55 9.82 -29.65
C ALA A 402 14.46 9.95 -30.74
N ASP A 403 14.52 9.11 -31.77
CA ASP A 403 13.59 9.10 -32.90
C ASP A 403 12.61 7.93 -32.88
N GLY A 404 12.59 7.14 -31.81
CA GLY A 404 11.75 5.96 -31.65
C GLY A 404 12.32 4.67 -32.23
N ALA A 405 13.57 4.68 -32.73
CA ALA A 405 14.23 3.47 -33.19
C ALA A 405 14.72 2.58 -32.03
N ASN A 406 14.92 1.30 -32.35
CA ASN A 406 15.64 0.33 -31.52
C ASN A 406 15.10 0.19 -30.09
N ILE A 407 13.77 0.19 -29.94
CA ILE A 407 13.10 -0.06 -28.64
C ILE A 407 13.54 -1.42 -28.08
N ARG A 408 14.24 -1.42 -26.94
CA ARG A 408 14.74 -2.61 -26.25
C ARG A 408 14.30 -2.63 -24.80
N GLN A 409 13.93 -3.81 -24.30
CA GLN A 409 13.55 -3.99 -22.91
C GLN A 409 14.80 -3.95 -22.01
N ILE A 410 14.77 -3.13 -20.95
CA ILE A 410 15.88 -2.96 -20.00
C ILE A 410 15.58 -3.56 -18.61
N GLY A 411 14.31 -3.65 -18.21
CA GLY A 411 13.88 -4.40 -17.03
C GLY A 411 13.07 -5.66 -17.38
N ARG A 412 13.16 -6.71 -16.56
CA ARG A 412 12.64 -8.06 -16.85
C ARG A 412 12.01 -8.69 -15.60
N SER A 413 11.53 -7.88 -14.64
CA SER A 413 10.76 -8.43 -13.52
C SER A 413 9.50 -9.14 -14.02
N THR A 414 8.98 -10.08 -13.25
CA THR A 414 7.75 -10.81 -13.60
C THR A 414 6.47 -9.97 -13.44
N LEU A 415 6.58 -8.80 -12.81
CA LEU A 415 5.45 -7.93 -12.47
C LEU A 415 5.66 -6.53 -13.05
N PHE A 416 5.17 -5.50 -12.36
CA PHE A 416 5.21 -4.12 -12.81
C PHE A 416 6.57 -3.47 -12.48
N GLU A 417 7.07 -2.68 -13.43
CA GLU A 417 8.08 -1.66 -13.22
C GLU A 417 7.58 -0.38 -13.87
N GLY A 418 7.55 0.73 -13.12
CA GLY A 418 6.95 1.97 -13.58
C GLY A 418 7.49 3.25 -12.97
N HIS A 419 6.97 4.38 -13.49
CA HIS A 419 7.22 5.75 -13.02
C HIS A 419 8.71 6.04 -12.77
N GLY A 420 9.52 5.83 -13.82
CA GLY A 420 10.95 6.08 -13.77
C GLY A 420 11.28 7.57 -13.57
N ALA A 421 12.29 7.86 -12.77
CA ALA A 421 12.88 9.18 -12.58
C ALA A 421 14.41 9.13 -12.63
N LEU A 422 15.04 10.09 -13.30
CA LEU A 422 16.50 10.12 -13.41
C LEU A 422 17.14 10.74 -12.16
N MET A 423 18.06 10.00 -11.52
CA MET A 423 18.86 10.45 -10.39
C MET A 423 20.02 11.35 -10.83
N GLU A 424 20.55 12.16 -9.90
CA GLU A 424 21.67 13.07 -10.16
C GLU A 424 22.98 12.34 -10.55
N ASP A 425 23.11 11.07 -10.18
CA ASP A 425 24.23 10.20 -10.57
C ASP A 425 24.03 9.47 -11.91
N GLY A 426 22.91 9.72 -12.59
CA GLY A 426 22.58 9.14 -13.89
C GLY A 426 21.89 7.77 -13.84
N ARG A 427 21.63 7.21 -12.66
CA ARG A 427 20.78 6.01 -12.50
C ARG A 427 19.30 6.36 -12.63
N ILE A 428 18.48 5.35 -12.92
CA ILE A 428 17.02 5.45 -12.97
C ILE A 428 16.47 4.93 -11.64
N LEU A 429 15.71 5.75 -10.92
CA LEU A 429 14.85 5.38 -9.80
C LEU A 429 13.49 4.98 -10.34
N TYR A 430 12.87 3.89 -9.86
CA TYR A 430 11.59 3.42 -10.37
C TYR A 430 10.84 2.57 -9.33
N ASP A 431 9.52 2.43 -9.47
CA ASP A 431 8.73 1.51 -8.64
C ASP A 431 8.74 0.10 -9.21
N ARG A 432 8.76 -0.93 -8.35
CA ARG A 432 8.64 -2.33 -8.78
C ARG A 432 7.95 -3.21 -7.76
N TRP A 433 7.11 -4.09 -8.29
CA TRP A 433 6.43 -5.14 -7.53
C TRP A 433 7.29 -6.40 -7.44
N GLU A 434 7.14 -7.16 -6.36
CA GLU A 434 7.87 -8.40 -6.13
C GLU A 434 7.00 -9.46 -5.45
N TYR A 435 6.87 -10.67 -6.02
CA TYR A 435 6.10 -11.80 -5.48
C TYR A 435 6.88 -13.12 -5.40
N VAL A 436 8.22 -13.11 -5.49
CA VAL A 436 9.00 -14.34 -5.27
C VAL A 436 8.84 -14.78 -3.82
N ASP A 437 8.04 -15.84 -3.65
CA ASP A 437 7.76 -16.55 -2.41
C ASP A 437 7.30 -15.61 -1.29
N ARG A 438 6.57 -14.53 -1.60
CA ARG A 438 6.09 -13.49 -0.66
C ARG A 438 4.63 -13.08 -0.94
N ASN A 439 4.01 -12.36 0.00
CA ASN A 439 2.60 -12.01 -0.11
C ASN A 439 2.32 -11.11 -1.31
N PHE A 440 1.06 -11.10 -1.73
CA PHE A 440 0.58 -10.11 -2.68
C PHE A 440 0.31 -8.78 -1.98
N GLY A 441 0.70 -7.67 -2.62
CA GLY A 441 0.35 -6.31 -2.19
C GLY A 441 1.30 -5.62 -1.21
N ASP A 442 2.19 -6.32 -0.50
CA ASP A 442 3.02 -5.73 0.58
C ASP A 442 4.50 -5.55 0.21
N ALA A 443 4.86 -5.85 -1.05
CA ALA A 443 6.22 -5.77 -1.57
C ALA A 443 6.26 -4.96 -2.88
N GLN A 444 5.95 -3.68 -2.76
CA GLN A 444 5.95 -2.73 -3.87
C GLN A 444 6.79 -1.50 -3.51
N GLY A 445 8.10 -1.67 -3.65
CA GLY A 445 9.10 -0.70 -3.22
C GLY A 445 9.76 0.04 -4.37
N LEU A 446 10.77 0.83 -4.00
CA LEU A 446 11.58 1.59 -4.94
C LEU A 446 12.87 0.87 -5.28
N TRP A 447 13.27 0.95 -6.53
CA TRP A 447 14.45 0.30 -7.10
C TRP A 447 15.25 1.27 -7.94
N VAL A 448 16.50 0.91 -8.22
CA VAL A 448 17.38 1.64 -9.11
C VAL A 448 18.03 0.72 -10.15
N CYS A 449 18.30 1.24 -11.34
CA CYS A 449 19.14 0.58 -12.35
C CYS A 449 19.96 1.60 -13.15
N ASN A 450 20.96 1.11 -13.89
CA ASN A 450 21.65 1.94 -14.88
C ASN A 450 20.79 2.09 -16.14
N PRO A 451 20.99 3.17 -16.93
CA PRO A 451 20.27 3.40 -18.20
C PRO A 451 20.35 2.28 -19.24
N ASP A 452 21.30 1.37 -19.14
CA ASP A 452 21.43 0.23 -20.04
C ASP A 452 20.65 -1.03 -19.57
N GLY A 453 20.07 -0.99 -18.38
CA GLY A 453 19.37 -2.10 -17.71
C GLY A 453 20.26 -2.92 -16.78
N THR A 454 21.51 -2.54 -16.55
CA THR A 454 22.39 -3.24 -15.59
C THR A 454 22.17 -2.74 -14.16
N ASN A 455 22.60 -3.52 -13.17
CA ASN A 455 22.67 -3.14 -11.76
C ASN A 455 21.29 -2.79 -11.15
N HIS A 456 20.28 -3.60 -11.45
CA HIS A 456 18.99 -3.53 -10.77
C HIS A 456 19.18 -3.81 -9.27
N ALA A 457 18.86 -2.85 -8.42
CA ALA A 457 19.09 -2.93 -6.98
C ALA A 457 17.98 -2.24 -6.18
N LEU A 458 17.73 -2.72 -4.97
CA LEU A 458 16.76 -2.11 -4.07
C LEU A 458 17.18 -0.69 -3.69
N TYR A 459 16.24 0.26 -3.75
CA TYR A 459 16.36 1.58 -3.17
C TYR A 459 15.69 1.65 -1.80
N TRP A 460 14.44 1.18 -1.66
CA TRP A 460 13.74 1.13 -0.38
C TRP A 460 12.50 0.21 -0.39
N GLY A 461 12.19 -0.44 0.73
CA GLY A 461 10.83 -0.93 1.04
C GLY A 461 10.52 -2.38 0.69
N ASN A 462 11.49 -3.20 0.30
CA ASN A 462 11.22 -4.58 -0.12
C ASN A 462 10.85 -5.50 1.06
N ASN A 463 11.19 -5.15 2.29
CA ASN A 463 10.81 -5.90 3.50
C ASN A 463 9.88 -5.03 4.38
N THR A 464 8.99 -4.24 3.77
CA THR A 464 8.13 -3.29 4.48
C THR A 464 6.65 -3.52 4.11
N PRO A 465 5.82 -4.07 5.01
CA PRO A 465 4.48 -4.54 4.65
C PRO A 465 3.44 -3.44 4.40
N SER A 466 3.70 -2.22 4.87
CA SER A 466 2.87 -1.04 4.67
C SER A 466 3.79 0.18 4.51
N PRO A 467 3.60 1.04 3.48
CA PRO A 467 2.45 1.11 2.56
C PRO A 467 2.37 -0.07 1.56
N GLY A 468 1.20 -0.28 0.96
CA GLY A 468 1.04 -1.31 -0.08
C GLY A 468 1.57 -0.91 -1.46
N GLY A 469 1.89 0.37 -1.66
CA GLY A 469 2.56 0.85 -2.86
C GLY A 469 3.41 2.08 -2.57
N VAL A 470 4.66 2.08 -3.03
CA VAL A 470 5.50 3.29 -3.08
C VAL A 470 5.78 3.64 -4.54
N ILE A 471 5.16 4.72 -4.99
CA ILE A 471 4.99 5.04 -6.41
C ILE A 471 5.32 6.52 -6.66
N ASP A 472 5.49 6.89 -7.93
CA ASP A 472 5.81 8.26 -8.37
C ASP A 472 7.00 8.90 -7.65
N ALA A 473 8.04 8.10 -7.40
CA ALA A 473 9.20 8.57 -6.67
C ALA A 473 10.05 9.52 -7.53
N ARG A 474 10.43 10.67 -6.96
CA ARG A 474 11.38 11.61 -7.55
C ARG A 474 12.58 11.82 -6.62
N PRO A 475 13.82 11.83 -7.14
CA PRO A 475 15.00 12.19 -6.36
C PRO A 475 14.92 13.66 -5.95
N ILE A 476 15.31 13.97 -4.71
CA ILE A 476 15.31 15.34 -4.18
C ILE A 476 16.66 16.00 -4.53
N PRO A 477 16.67 17.11 -5.30
CA PRO A 477 17.90 17.72 -5.79
C PRO A 477 18.90 18.08 -4.69
N GLY A 478 20.19 17.85 -4.94
CA GLY A 478 21.29 18.14 -4.01
C GLY A 478 21.34 17.21 -2.78
N THR A 479 20.59 16.11 -2.77
CA THR A 479 20.52 15.16 -1.65
C THR A 479 20.53 13.71 -2.13
N ASP A 480 20.72 12.77 -1.19
CA ASP A 480 20.55 11.32 -1.42
C ASP A 480 19.13 10.82 -1.07
N ARG A 481 18.13 11.72 -1.07
CA ARG A 481 16.74 11.43 -0.67
C ARG A 481 15.82 11.32 -1.88
N ALA A 482 14.67 10.68 -1.66
CA ALA A 482 13.57 10.67 -2.62
C ALA A 482 12.25 11.06 -1.94
N ILE A 483 11.37 11.74 -2.67
CA ILE A 483 9.97 11.92 -2.30
C ILE A 483 9.13 10.95 -3.13
N ALA A 484 8.12 10.31 -2.53
CA ALA A 484 7.25 9.36 -3.20
C ALA A 484 5.82 9.41 -2.64
N VAL A 485 4.87 8.83 -3.37
CA VAL A 485 3.51 8.59 -2.90
C VAL A 485 3.48 7.25 -2.17
N PHE A 486 3.07 7.27 -0.91
CA PHE A 486 2.72 6.10 -0.11
C PHE A 486 1.22 5.82 -0.29
N GLY A 487 0.93 4.80 -1.09
CA GLY A 487 -0.41 4.41 -1.52
C GLY A 487 -0.82 3.02 -1.05
N SER A 488 -1.85 2.48 -1.70
CA SER A 488 -2.47 1.19 -1.39
C SER A 488 -2.52 0.28 -2.62
N CYS A 489 -2.55 -1.03 -2.41
CA CYS A 489 -2.61 -2.03 -3.48
C CYS A 489 -3.95 -1.97 -4.25
N HIS A 490 -5.05 -1.63 -3.58
CA HIS A 490 -6.40 -1.61 -4.17
C HIS A 490 -7.03 -0.21 -4.23
N ASP A 491 -6.23 0.83 -4.43
CA ASP A 491 -6.70 2.20 -4.65
C ASP A 491 -5.97 2.84 -5.82
N ARG A 492 -6.35 4.05 -6.23
CA ARG A 492 -5.67 4.87 -7.26
C ARG A 492 -4.22 5.13 -6.87
N PRO A 493 -3.36 5.60 -7.81
CA PRO A 493 -1.97 5.95 -7.52
C PRO A 493 -1.85 7.24 -6.67
N TRP A 494 -2.45 7.25 -5.49
CA TRP A 494 -2.55 8.39 -4.58
C TRP A 494 -2.44 7.95 -3.12
N GLY A 495 -2.16 8.90 -2.23
CA GLY A 495 -2.07 8.60 -0.81
C GLY A 495 -1.39 9.71 -0.03
N ALA A 496 -0.48 9.34 0.87
CA ALA A 496 0.37 10.30 1.55
C ALA A 496 1.63 10.57 0.71
N LEU A 497 2.20 11.77 0.76
CA LEU A 497 3.58 11.96 0.32
C LEU A 497 4.53 11.60 1.45
N ALA A 498 5.68 11.02 1.12
CA ALA A 498 6.71 10.65 2.07
C ALA A 498 8.11 10.96 1.53
N ILE A 499 9.00 11.47 2.39
CA ILE A 499 10.43 11.59 2.09
C ILE A 499 11.18 10.42 2.70
N ILE A 500 11.98 9.76 1.86
CA ILE A 500 12.79 8.59 2.20
C ILE A 500 14.28 8.99 2.22
N ASP A 501 14.94 8.76 3.36
CA ASP A 501 16.37 8.96 3.56
C ASP A 501 17.06 7.64 3.94
N ARG A 502 17.86 7.11 3.00
CA ARG A 502 18.52 5.80 3.11
C ARG A 502 19.65 5.77 4.13
N ALA A 503 20.08 6.92 4.67
CA ALA A 503 21.04 6.95 5.77
C ALA A 503 20.50 6.19 7.01
N PHE A 504 19.19 6.19 7.21
CA PHE A 504 18.54 5.54 8.36
C PHE A 504 18.16 4.07 8.12
N GLY A 505 18.20 3.58 6.87
CA GLY A 505 17.90 2.20 6.53
C GLY A 505 17.29 2.02 5.14
N MET A 506 17.04 0.77 4.76
CA MET A 506 16.48 0.40 3.45
C MET A 506 15.01 -0.04 3.52
N ASP A 507 14.46 -0.18 4.73
CA ASP A 507 13.14 -0.73 4.98
C ASP A 507 12.55 -0.13 6.27
N GLY A 508 11.24 -0.28 6.47
CA GLY A 508 10.53 0.13 7.68
C GLY A 508 10.32 1.64 7.80
N VAL A 509 9.86 2.08 8.97
CA VAL A 509 9.50 3.48 9.23
C VAL A 509 10.70 4.41 9.42
N LEU A 510 11.85 3.90 9.86
CA LEU A 510 13.02 4.74 10.22
C LEU A 510 13.55 5.61 9.06
N PRO A 511 13.60 5.15 7.80
CA PRO A 511 13.98 5.98 6.66
C PRO A 511 12.94 7.03 6.26
N VAL A 512 11.73 7.00 6.81
CA VAL A 512 10.65 7.94 6.46
C VAL A 512 10.75 9.17 7.35
N VAL A 513 11.33 10.25 6.81
CA VAL A 513 11.70 11.44 7.60
C VAL A 513 10.66 12.56 7.58
N ARG A 514 9.71 12.53 6.64
CA ARG A 514 8.61 13.50 6.55
C ARG A 514 7.44 12.88 5.80
N THR A 515 6.21 13.23 6.18
CA THR A 515 5.00 12.89 5.42
C THR A 515 4.02 14.05 5.29
N TRP A 516 3.18 13.99 4.26
CA TRP A 516 1.97 14.80 4.10
C TRP A 516 0.76 13.89 3.84
N PRO A 517 -0.29 13.93 4.66
CA PRO A 517 -0.39 14.70 5.92
C PRO A 517 0.68 14.27 6.95
N GLU A 518 1.00 15.19 7.85
CA GLU A 518 1.94 14.91 8.93
C GLU A 518 1.41 13.79 9.83
N GLY A 519 2.29 12.87 10.25
CA GLY A 519 1.92 11.73 11.10
C GLY A 519 1.40 10.51 10.36
N SER A 520 1.36 10.51 9.03
CA SER A 520 0.89 9.36 8.23
C SER A 520 1.72 8.07 8.43
N THR A 521 2.92 8.17 8.98
CA THR A 521 3.75 7.01 9.37
C THR A 521 3.10 6.10 10.41
N VAL A 522 2.07 6.56 11.12
CA VAL A 522 1.29 5.73 12.06
C VAL A 522 0.62 4.53 11.37
N LEU A 523 0.39 4.62 10.06
CA LEU A 523 -0.25 3.56 9.25
C LEU A 523 0.73 2.45 8.83
N MET A 524 2.03 2.60 9.11
CA MET A 524 3.05 1.60 8.71
C MET A 524 3.16 0.45 9.73
N PRO A 525 3.39 0.70 11.04
CA PRO A 525 3.56 -0.39 11.99
C PRO A 525 2.27 -1.21 12.16
N GLY A 526 2.31 -2.50 11.83
CA GLY A 526 1.14 -3.39 11.88
C GLY A 526 0.07 -3.10 10.81
N GLY A 527 0.34 -2.18 9.89
CA GLY A 527 -0.52 -1.92 8.74
C GLY A 527 -0.44 -3.03 7.70
N HIS A 528 -1.44 -3.08 6.83
CA HIS A 528 -1.49 -3.94 5.65
C HIS A 528 -1.43 -3.11 4.37
N TRP A 529 -1.38 -3.77 3.22
CA TRP A 529 -1.25 -3.16 1.89
C TRP A 529 -2.35 -2.16 1.48
N ASP A 530 -3.43 -2.01 2.25
CA ASP A 530 -4.49 -1.02 1.98
C ASP A 530 -4.67 0.00 3.11
N SER A 531 -3.79 0.02 4.11
CA SER A 531 -3.91 0.94 5.25
C SER A 531 -3.87 2.43 4.85
N PHE A 532 -3.22 2.77 3.73
CA PHE A 532 -3.14 4.15 3.23
C PHE A 532 -4.41 4.63 2.50
N MET A 533 -5.43 3.77 2.31
CA MET A 533 -6.73 4.22 1.83
C MET A 533 -7.36 5.28 2.74
N ALA A 534 -7.08 5.21 4.05
CA ALA A 534 -7.60 6.11 5.07
C ALA A 534 -6.99 7.53 5.04
N VAL A 535 -5.92 7.76 4.27
CA VAL A 535 -5.27 9.07 4.19
C VAL A 535 -6.23 10.10 3.59
N ASN A 536 -6.33 11.26 4.25
CA ASN A 536 -7.09 12.41 3.77
C ASN A 536 -6.48 13.73 4.33
N PRO A 537 -6.24 14.77 3.51
CA PRO A 537 -6.32 14.76 2.04
C PRO A 537 -5.32 13.79 1.41
N LYS A 538 -5.61 13.36 0.18
CA LYS A 538 -4.70 12.55 -0.64
C LYS A 538 -3.87 13.43 -1.59
N TYR A 539 -2.70 12.91 -1.92
CA TYR A 539 -1.67 13.54 -2.72
C TYR A 539 -1.19 12.59 -3.84
N GLU A 540 -0.75 13.17 -4.95
CA GLU A 540 -0.26 12.52 -6.18
C GLU A 540 0.86 13.37 -6.81
N ASP A 541 1.60 12.79 -7.75
CA ASP A 541 2.50 13.49 -8.68
C ASP A 541 3.50 14.48 -8.01
N PRO A 542 4.32 14.06 -7.02
CA PRO A 542 5.26 14.96 -6.38
C PRO A 542 6.37 15.39 -7.35
N TYR A 543 6.75 16.66 -7.31
CA TYR A 543 7.90 17.20 -8.04
C TYR A 543 8.75 18.09 -7.12
N PRO A 544 9.98 17.68 -6.76
CA PRO A 544 10.86 18.48 -5.91
C PRO A 544 11.47 19.66 -6.69
N LEU A 545 11.31 20.88 -6.15
CA LEU A 545 11.95 22.09 -6.66
C LEU A 545 13.31 22.34 -6.01
N SER A 546 13.44 21.98 -4.73
CA SER A 546 14.67 22.00 -3.94
C SER A 546 14.64 20.88 -2.91
N ASP A 547 15.58 20.88 -1.97
CA ASP A 547 15.56 20.04 -0.78
C ASP A 547 14.46 20.40 0.22
N SER A 548 13.77 21.53 0.02
CA SER A 548 12.80 22.09 0.97
C SER A 548 11.43 22.45 0.37
N LEU A 549 11.29 22.54 -0.96
CA LEU A 549 10.07 22.96 -1.66
C LEU A 549 9.65 21.92 -2.71
N PHE A 550 8.36 21.61 -2.74
CA PHE A 550 7.80 20.55 -3.58
C PHE A 550 6.48 21.01 -4.23
N LEU A 551 6.28 20.68 -5.51
CA LEU A 551 4.96 20.72 -6.14
C LEU A 551 4.31 19.35 -6.01
N CYS A 552 2.98 19.31 -6.01
CA CYS A 552 2.23 18.06 -6.11
C CYS A 552 0.79 18.32 -6.57
N SER A 553 0.08 17.25 -6.85
CA SER A 553 -1.38 17.25 -6.93
C SER A 553 -2.00 16.85 -5.61
N ARG A 554 -2.98 17.63 -5.14
CA ARG A 554 -3.60 17.47 -3.81
C ARG A 554 -5.12 17.61 -3.90
N MET A 555 -5.85 16.77 -3.16
CA MET A 555 -7.30 16.89 -3.02
C MET A 555 -7.70 18.28 -2.51
N THR A 556 -8.65 18.95 -3.18
CA THR A 556 -9.06 20.33 -2.82
C THR A 556 -9.91 20.41 -1.55
N GLY A 557 -10.52 19.30 -1.14
CA GLY A 557 -11.59 19.24 -0.14
C GLY A 557 -13.00 19.18 -0.75
N GLU A 558 -13.12 19.37 -2.07
CA GLU A 558 -14.37 19.21 -2.83
C GLU A 558 -14.44 17.82 -3.47
N GLY A 559 -14.83 16.80 -2.69
CA GLY A 559 -14.82 15.41 -3.16
C GLY A 559 -13.41 14.95 -3.54
N GLU A 560 -13.27 14.21 -4.66
CA GLU A 560 -11.99 13.69 -5.16
C GLU A 560 -11.28 14.65 -6.14
N ARG A 561 -11.69 15.93 -6.19
CA ARG A 561 -11.10 16.91 -7.11
C ARG A 561 -9.67 17.23 -6.68
N MET A 562 -8.73 17.15 -7.62
CA MET A 562 -7.30 17.45 -7.41
C MET A 562 -6.95 18.86 -7.89
N GLY A 563 -6.01 19.52 -7.24
CA GLY A 563 -5.42 20.79 -7.68
C GLY A 563 -3.91 20.83 -7.46
N ILE A 564 -3.24 21.78 -8.10
CA ILE A 564 -1.78 21.95 -7.94
C ILE A 564 -1.49 22.64 -6.62
N ALA A 565 -0.63 22.04 -5.79
CA ALA A 565 -0.23 22.58 -4.51
C ALA A 565 1.30 22.75 -4.41
N LEU A 566 1.71 23.68 -3.55
CA LEU A 566 3.09 23.90 -3.12
C LEU A 566 3.22 23.48 -1.66
N LEU A 567 4.15 22.58 -1.40
CA LEU A 567 4.47 22.06 -0.07
C LEU A 567 5.88 22.46 0.34
N ASP A 568 6.13 22.53 1.66
CA ASP A 568 7.47 22.65 2.21
C ASP A 568 7.72 21.76 3.43
N LEU A 569 9.00 21.62 3.81
CA LEU A 569 9.41 20.84 4.98
C LEU A 569 8.93 21.39 6.33
N HIS A 570 8.44 22.62 6.38
CA HIS A 570 7.99 23.26 7.61
C HIS A 570 6.50 23.01 7.86
N GLY A 571 5.78 22.45 6.90
CA GLY A 571 4.36 22.11 7.03
C GLY A 571 3.42 23.07 6.30
N ASN A 572 3.95 24.01 5.50
CA ASN A 572 3.11 24.81 4.62
C ASN A 572 2.56 23.93 3.50
N ASP A 573 1.25 24.05 3.25
CA ASP A 573 0.49 23.38 2.19
C ASP A 573 -0.41 24.43 1.52
N ILE A 574 -0.05 24.84 0.31
CA ILE A 574 -0.68 25.96 -0.39
C ILE A 574 -1.24 25.50 -1.73
N LEU A 575 -2.57 25.51 -1.85
CA LEU A 575 -3.23 25.29 -3.13
C LEU A 575 -2.95 26.47 -4.08
N LEU A 576 -2.28 26.20 -5.19
CA LEU A 576 -1.85 27.18 -6.20
C LEU A 576 -2.95 27.40 -7.25
N HIS A 577 -3.46 26.30 -7.81
CA HIS A 577 -4.38 26.32 -8.94
C HIS A 577 -5.37 25.17 -8.89
N VAL A 578 -6.61 25.43 -9.30
CA VAL A 578 -7.65 24.41 -9.46
C VAL A 578 -8.46 24.73 -10.70
N GLU A 579 -8.59 23.76 -11.60
CA GLU A 579 -9.34 23.91 -12.83
C GLU A 579 -10.00 22.60 -13.25
N GLY A 580 -11.16 22.71 -13.92
CA GLY A 580 -11.82 21.57 -14.54
C GLY A 580 -12.09 20.41 -13.57
N ALA A 581 -11.89 19.20 -14.08
CA ALA A 581 -12.11 17.94 -13.33
C ALA A 581 -10.95 17.56 -12.39
N GLY A 582 -9.79 18.21 -12.53
CA GLY A 582 -8.61 18.01 -11.67
C GLY A 582 -7.31 18.38 -12.38
N CYS A 583 -6.29 18.76 -11.61
CA CYS A 583 -4.95 19.11 -12.09
C CYS A 583 -3.91 18.11 -11.57
N TYR A 584 -3.00 17.67 -12.44
CA TYR A 584 -2.05 16.55 -12.27
C TYR A 584 -0.68 16.89 -12.84
N ASP A 585 0.34 16.10 -12.47
CA ASP A 585 1.70 16.14 -13.03
C ASP A 585 2.39 17.54 -13.05
N PRO A 586 2.40 18.31 -11.94
CA PRO A 586 3.00 19.64 -11.95
C PRO A 586 4.53 19.58 -12.06
N MET A 587 5.12 20.31 -13.01
CA MET A 587 6.57 20.50 -13.07
C MET A 587 6.99 21.83 -13.71
N PRO A 588 8.15 22.41 -13.34
CA PRO A 588 8.66 23.61 -13.98
C PRO A 588 9.00 23.38 -15.47
N LEU A 589 8.52 24.27 -16.34
CA LEU A 589 9.00 24.35 -17.72
C LEU A 589 10.24 25.26 -17.77
N ALA A 590 11.41 24.69 -17.45
CA ALA A 590 12.68 25.41 -17.43
C ALA A 590 13.88 24.49 -17.72
N PRO A 591 15.03 25.05 -18.14
CA PRO A 591 16.27 24.28 -18.23
C PRO A 591 16.71 23.75 -16.85
N ARG A 592 17.26 22.53 -16.83
CA ARG A 592 17.82 21.88 -15.64
C ARG A 592 19.15 21.18 -15.97
N PRO A 593 20.07 21.03 -15.00
CA PRO A 593 21.31 20.29 -15.23
C PRO A 593 21.05 18.86 -15.70
N ALA A 594 21.78 18.43 -16.72
CA ALA A 594 21.80 17.03 -17.15
C ALA A 594 22.74 16.22 -16.23
N PRO A 595 22.29 15.09 -15.67
CA PRO A 595 23.16 14.15 -14.97
C PRO A 595 24.28 13.61 -15.87
N PRO A 596 25.33 13.00 -15.30
CA PRO A 596 26.37 12.33 -16.08
C PRO A 596 25.81 11.22 -16.98
N VAL A 597 26.36 11.09 -18.19
CA VAL A 597 26.09 9.94 -19.05
C VAL A 597 26.84 8.73 -18.48
N LEU A 598 26.10 7.72 -18.04
CA LEU A 598 26.67 6.43 -17.65
C LEU A 598 26.96 5.59 -18.91
N PRO A 599 28.17 5.03 -19.05
CA PRO A 599 28.49 4.18 -20.20
C PRO A 599 27.74 2.85 -20.13
N ASP A 600 27.28 2.37 -21.28
CA ASP A 600 26.71 1.02 -21.41
C ASP A 600 27.77 -0.03 -20.99
N ARG A 601 27.39 -0.92 -20.07
CA ARG A 601 28.19 -2.03 -19.53
C ARG A 601 27.75 -3.38 -20.10
N MET A 602 26.65 -3.38 -20.84
CA MET A 602 26.08 -4.55 -21.52
C MET A 602 26.88 -4.92 -22.78
N ASP A 603 27.05 -6.22 -23.00
CA ASP A 603 27.59 -6.82 -24.23
C ASP A 603 26.48 -7.66 -24.90
N LEU A 604 25.74 -7.03 -25.82
CA LEU A 604 24.63 -7.66 -26.54
C LEU A 604 25.03 -8.86 -27.41
N ALA A 605 26.33 -9.12 -27.63
CA ALA A 605 26.79 -10.32 -28.32
C ALA A 605 26.77 -11.57 -27.42
N ARG A 606 26.69 -11.40 -26.09
CA ARG A 606 26.67 -12.52 -25.13
C ARG A 606 25.25 -12.98 -24.78
N PRO A 607 25.03 -14.28 -24.54
CA PRO A 607 23.74 -14.78 -24.06
C PRO A 607 23.65 -14.84 -22.52
N THR A 608 24.74 -14.57 -21.80
CA THR A 608 24.89 -14.79 -20.36
C THR A 608 25.41 -13.55 -19.64
N GLY A 609 25.18 -13.49 -18.34
CA GLY A 609 25.84 -12.60 -17.37
C GLY A 609 26.58 -13.41 -16.31
N TYR A 610 27.25 -12.73 -15.38
CA TYR A 610 28.08 -13.35 -14.35
C TYR A 610 27.71 -12.83 -12.96
N LEU A 611 27.43 -13.74 -12.03
CA LEU A 611 27.10 -13.45 -10.64
C LEU A 611 28.24 -13.90 -9.74
N TYR A 612 28.68 -13.06 -8.81
CA TYR A 612 29.55 -13.50 -7.71
C TYR A 612 28.93 -13.21 -6.34
N LEU A 613 29.11 -14.14 -5.41
CA LEU A 613 28.77 -14.02 -4.00
C LEU A 613 30.07 -14.07 -3.20
N THR A 614 30.31 -13.08 -2.36
CA THR A 614 31.54 -12.96 -1.57
C THR A 614 31.55 -13.94 -0.40
N ASP A 615 30.51 -13.91 0.46
CA ASP A 615 30.37 -14.85 1.57
C ASP A 615 28.88 -15.16 1.85
N ALA A 616 28.45 -16.39 1.59
CA ALA A 616 27.08 -16.84 1.84
C ALA A 616 26.65 -16.78 3.31
N TYR A 617 27.57 -16.64 4.27
CA TYR A 617 27.28 -16.59 5.71
C TYR A 617 27.11 -15.16 6.24
N GLU A 618 27.43 -14.14 5.45
CA GLU A 618 27.13 -12.75 5.78
C GLU A 618 25.69 -12.43 5.33
N GLY A 619 24.80 -11.97 6.21
CA GLY A 619 23.41 -11.79 5.82
C GLY A 619 22.42 -11.68 6.99
N GLN A 620 21.26 -11.09 6.73
CA GLN A 620 20.11 -11.21 7.64
C GLN A 620 19.65 -12.68 7.70
N GLU A 621 19.05 -13.08 8.82
CA GLU A 621 18.41 -14.41 8.94
C GLU A 621 19.34 -15.64 8.76
N MET A 622 20.66 -15.44 8.77
CA MET A 622 21.69 -16.49 8.71
C MET A 622 22.15 -16.99 10.08
N ALA A 623 21.53 -16.51 11.17
CA ALA A 623 21.88 -16.92 12.53
C ALA A 623 21.68 -18.43 12.72
N GLY A 624 22.71 -19.12 13.22
CA GLY A 624 22.68 -20.58 13.45
C GLY A 624 23.13 -21.44 12.28
N VAL A 625 23.44 -20.86 11.11
CA VAL A 625 24.05 -21.60 9.99
C VAL A 625 25.55 -21.76 10.23
N GLU A 626 26.02 -22.99 10.42
CA GLU A 626 27.44 -23.26 10.63
C GLU A 626 28.27 -23.08 9.36
N ARG A 627 29.46 -22.48 9.48
CA ARG A 627 30.35 -22.28 8.34
C ARG A 627 30.81 -23.63 7.77
N GLY A 628 30.61 -23.80 6.46
CA GLY A 628 30.79 -25.05 5.75
C GLY A 628 29.51 -25.85 5.51
N ALA A 629 28.38 -25.48 6.13
CA ALA A 629 27.08 -26.12 5.89
C ALA A 629 26.57 -25.85 4.47
N VAL A 630 26.73 -24.63 3.96
CA VAL A 630 26.38 -24.26 2.59
C VAL A 630 27.39 -24.88 1.62
N ARG A 631 26.90 -25.73 0.72
CA ARG A 631 27.69 -26.43 -0.31
C ARG A 631 27.37 -26.00 -1.72
N TYR A 632 26.13 -25.58 -1.98
CA TYR A 632 25.69 -25.22 -3.32
C TYR A 632 24.81 -23.99 -3.31
N LEU A 633 24.83 -23.27 -4.42
CA LEU A 633 23.88 -22.21 -4.76
C LEU A 633 22.99 -22.73 -5.89
N ARG A 634 21.70 -22.93 -5.62
CA ARG A 634 20.70 -23.25 -6.65
C ARG A 634 20.19 -21.95 -7.26
N ILE A 635 20.14 -21.93 -8.59
CA ILE A 635 19.65 -20.81 -9.38
C ILE A 635 18.29 -21.21 -9.95
N VAL A 636 17.28 -20.41 -9.64
CA VAL A 636 15.89 -20.68 -9.99
C VAL A 636 15.35 -19.50 -10.79
N GLU A 637 14.68 -19.78 -11.89
CA GLU A 637 13.87 -18.80 -12.60
C GLU A 637 12.44 -18.81 -12.06
N SER A 638 11.87 -17.62 -11.91
CA SER A 638 10.43 -17.41 -11.80
C SER A 638 9.94 -16.84 -13.14
N PRO A 639 9.34 -17.65 -14.03
CA PRO A 639 8.86 -17.19 -15.32
C PRO A 639 7.68 -16.21 -15.20
N GLU A 640 7.47 -15.42 -16.25
CA GLU A 640 6.35 -14.50 -16.35
C GLU A 640 5.00 -15.21 -16.60
N LYS A 641 3.93 -14.65 -16.04
CA LYS A 641 2.57 -15.14 -16.30
C LYS A 641 2.04 -14.62 -17.64
N ARG A 642 1.83 -15.53 -18.59
CA ARG A 642 1.33 -15.21 -19.95
C ARG A 642 -0.16 -15.45 -20.16
N PHE A 643 -0.79 -16.19 -19.25
CA PHE A 643 -2.19 -16.62 -19.38
C PHE A 643 -2.98 -16.26 -18.12
N TRP A 644 -4.28 -16.02 -18.29
CA TRP A 644 -5.18 -15.75 -17.18
C TRP A 644 -6.61 -16.21 -17.49
N THR A 645 -7.40 -16.48 -16.46
CA THR A 645 -8.80 -16.93 -16.56
C THR A 645 -9.76 -15.94 -15.90
N PRO A 646 -10.99 -15.78 -16.40
CA PRO A 646 -11.99 -14.97 -15.72
C PRO A 646 -12.33 -15.45 -14.30
N SER A 647 -12.36 -16.77 -14.09
CA SER A 647 -12.58 -17.37 -12.77
C SER A 647 -11.28 -17.42 -11.99
N ALA A 648 -11.31 -16.91 -10.76
CA ALA A 648 -10.19 -16.90 -9.83
C ALA A 648 -10.27 -18.05 -8.81
N TRP A 649 -9.14 -18.29 -8.14
CA TRP A 649 -8.90 -19.27 -7.11
C TRP A 649 -8.51 -18.55 -5.81
N PRO A 650 -9.27 -18.72 -4.73
CA PRO A 650 -9.01 -18.08 -3.45
C PRO A 650 -8.10 -18.97 -2.58
N GLY A 651 -6.84 -19.12 -2.98
CA GLY A 651 -5.81 -19.82 -2.22
C GLY A 651 -5.31 -18.99 -1.03
N GLN A 652 -4.01 -19.01 -0.75
CA GLN A 652 -3.38 -18.02 0.15
C GLN A 652 -3.30 -16.60 -0.46
N GLY A 653 -3.87 -16.41 -1.64
CA GLY A 653 -4.23 -15.15 -2.29
C GLY A 653 -5.20 -15.41 -3.45
N GLU A 654 -5.52 -14.38 -4.24
CA GLU A 654 -6.29 -14.57 -5.47
C GLU A 654 -5.36 -15.04 -6.60
N GLU A 655 -5.73 -16.10 -7.33
CA GLU A 655 -5.00 -16.59 -8.50
C GLU A 655 -5.96 -16.79 -9.67
N ALA A 656 -5.56 -16.40 -10.87
CA ALA A 656 -6.41 -16.55 -12.06
C ALA A 656 -5.57 -17.07 -13.23
N PRO A 657 -5.51 -18.39 -13.49
CA PRO A 657 -6.23 -19.50 -12.83
C PRO A 657 -5.56 -20.01 -11.54
N ALA A 658 -6.15 -21.03 -10.91
CA ALA A 658 -5.48 -21.80 -9.85
C ALA A 658 -4.12 -22.35 -10.33
N MET A 659 -3.08 -22.10 -9.56
CA MET A 659 -1.70 -22.53 -9.78
C MET A 659 -1.17 -23.42 -8.65
N GLY A 660 -1.57 -23.13 -7.42
CA GLY A 660 -1.18 -23.90 -6.24
C GLY A 660 -1.95 -23.47 -5.00
N TRP A 661 -1.53 -23.98 -3.84
CA TRP A 661 -2.03 -23.50 -2.54
C TRP A 661 -1.10 -22.48 -1.91
N HIS A 662 0.20 -22.60 -2.20
CA HIS A 662 1.28 -21.91 -1.54
C HIS A 662 2.06 -20.96 -2.46
N ASP A 663 1.89 -21.03 -3.77
CA ASP A 663 2.71 -20.25 -4.69
C ASP A 663 1.87 -19.74 -5.86
N PHE A 664 2.07 -18.46 -6.18
CA PHE A 664 1.48 -17.79 -7.34
C PHE A 664 2.26 -18.09 -8.63
N ASN A 665 3.48 -18.61 -8.48
CA ASN A 665 4.47 -18.71 -9.54
C ASN A 665 4.62 -20.14 -10.03
N ASN A 666 4.82 -20.31 -11.33
CA ASN A 666 5.55 -21.48 -11.79
C ASN A 666 7.05 -21.24 -11.55
N LYS A 667 7.81 -22.33 -11.44
CA LYS A 667 9.26 -22.27 -11.14
C LYS A 667 10.02 -23.19 -12.07
N ARG A 668 11.25 -22.81 -12.37
CA ARG A 668 12.19 -23.61 -13.17
C ARG A 668 13.58 -23.57 -12.55
N VAL A 669 14.19 -24.73 -12.33
CA VAL A 669 15.58 -24.80 -11.88
C VAL A 669 16.50 -24.65 -13.09
N ILE A 670 17.37 -23.64 -13.06
CA ILE A 670 18.43 -23.46 -14.07
C ILE A 670 19.59 -24.42 -13.78
N GLY A 671 19.92 -24.58 -12.49
CA GLY A 671 20.92 -25.53 -12.03
C GLY A 671 21.52 -25.12 -10.70
N THR A 672 22.58 -25.82 -10.31
CA THR A 672 23.35 -25.55 -9.09
C THR A 672 24.81 -25.28 -9.42
N VAL A 673 25.44 -24.41 -8.65
CA VAL A 673 26.90 -24.16 -8.69
C VAL A 673 27.51 -24.44 -7.30
N PRO A 674 28.79 -24.82 -7.22
CA PRO A 674 29.44 -25.03 -5.94
C PRO A 674 29.61 -23.73 -5.15
N VAL A 675 29.49 -23.81 -3.84
CA VAL A 675 29.92 -22.78 -2.89
C VAL A 675 31.24 -23.25 -2.27
N HIS A 676 32.25 -22.40 -2.32
CA HIS A 676 33.59 -22.70 -1.82
C HIS A 676 33.63 -22.75 -0.29
N PRO A 677 34.65 -23.38 0.33
CA PRO A 677 34.78 -23.46 1.79
C PRO A 677 34.83 -22.09 2.49
N ASP A 678 35.20 -21.05 1.75
CA ASP A 678 35.20 -19.68 2.23
C ASP A 678 33.82 -18.99 2.12
N GLY A 679 32.76 -19.71 1.73
CA GLY A 679 31.41 -19.16 1.55
C GLY A 679 31.17 -18.50 0.19
N SER A 680 32.20 -18.38 -0.66
CA SER A 680 32.09 -17.66 -1.93
C SER A 680 31.53 -18.53 -3.07
N ALA A 681 30.89 -17.90 -4.06
CA ALA A 681 30.44 -18.56 -5.28
C ALA A 681 30.58 -17.65 -6.50
N TYR A 682 30.85 -18.23 -7.67
CA TYR A 682 30.95 -17.49 -8.93
C TYR A 682 30.28 -18.28 -10.05
N ALA A 683 29.27 -17.70 -10.69
CA ALA A 683 28.38 -18.37 -11.63
C ALA A 683 28.23 -17.61 -12.96
N GLU A 684 28.15 -18.34 -14.06
CA GLU A 684 27.66 -17.84 -15.34
C GLU A 684 26.18 -18.17 -15.49
N VAL A 685 25.33 -17.16 -15.64
CA VAL A 685 23.87 -17.32 -15.67
C VAL A 685 23.28 -16.79 -16.97
N PRO A 686 22.17 -17.39 -17.46
CA PRO A 686 21.43 -16.85 -18.59
C PRO A 686 21.06 -15.37 -18.38
N ALA A 687 21.27 -14.54 -19.39
CA ALA A 687 20.86 -13.14 -19.36
C ALA A 687 19.36 -12.99 -19.66
N ASP A 688 18.79 -11.85 -19.27
CA ASP A 688 17.41 -11.43 -19.55
C ASP A 688 16.32 -12.40 -19.00
N ARG A 689 16.64 -13.12 -17.93
CA ARG A 689 15.75 -14.02 -17.17
C ARG A 689 15.64 -13.57 -15.72
N PHE A 690 14.44 -13.68 -15.14
CA PHE A 690 14.15 -13.29 -13.77
C PHE A 690 14.49 -14.43 -12.80
N ILE A 691 15.59 -14.29 -12.09
CA ILE A 691 16.18 -15.37 -11.30
C ILE A 691 16.32 -15.01 -9.82
N TYR A 692 16.27 -16.03 -8.97
CA TYR A 692 16.56 -15.95 -7.55
C TYR A 692 17.40 -17.15 -7.11
N PHE A 693 17.87 -17.12 -5.86
CA PHE A 693 18.89 -18.05 -5.38
C PHE A 693 18.47 -18.76 -4.10
N GLN A 694 18.88 -20.02 -3.97
CA GLN A 694 18.73 -20.81 -2.74
C GLN A 694 20.09 -21.37 -2.31
N LEU A 695 20.44 -21.18 -1.04
CA LEU A 695 21.58 -21.84 -0.43
C LEU A 695 21.22 -23.27 -0.07
N LEU A 696 22.04 -24.25 -0.47
CA LEU A 696 21.80 -25.66 -0.20
C LEU A 696 22.92 -26.29 0.62
N ASP A 697 22.56 -27.29 1.42
CA ASP A 697 23.48 -28.13 2.18
C ASP A 697 24.13 -29.24 1.32
N GLU A 698 24.93 -30.10 1.95
CA GLU A 698 25.57 -31.25 1.29
C GLU A 698 24.58 -32.28 0.72
N ASN A 699 23.37 -32.34 1.28
CA ASN A 699 22.28 -33.22 0.88
C ASN A 699 21.34 -32.56 -0.14
N ARG A 700 21.69 -31.38 -0.68
CA ARG A 700 20.90 -30.60 -1.63
C ARG A 700 19.59 -30.02 -1.05
N ARG A 701 19.49 -29.90 0.27
CA ARG A 701 18.34 -29.28 0.97
C ARG A 701 18.55 -27.80 1.15
N MET A 702 17.48 -27.02 0.95
CA MET A 702 17.53 -25.57 1.11
C MET A 702 17.74 -25.15 2.57
N ILE A 703 18.84 -24.44 2.80
CA ILE A 703 19.16 -23.73 4.04
C ILE A 703 18.40 -22.39 4.09
N HIS A 704 18.44 -21.63 2.99
CA HIS A 704 17.88 -20.29 2.91
C HIS A 704 17.52 -19.94 1.46
N SER A 705 16.52 -19.06 1.28
CA SER A 705 16.03 -18.64 -0.05
C SER A 705 16.01 -17.13 -0.13
N MET A 706 16.52 -16.59 -1.25
CA MET A 706 16.26 -15.21 -1.64
C MET A 706 14.78 -15.09 -1.99
N ARG A 707 14.00 -14.39 -1.15
CA ARG A 707 12.56 -14.14 -1.38
C ARG A 707 12.36 -12.90 -2.26
N SER A 708 13.10 -12.75 -3.35
CA SER A 708 13.02 -11.66 -4.34
C SER A 708 13.76 -12.13 -5.60
N GLY A 709 13.65 -11.44 -6.73
CA GLY A 709 14.41 -11.75 -7.94
C GLY A 709 15.40 -10.68 -8.37
N THR A 710 16.35 -11.07 -9.20
CA THR A 710 17.23 -10.19 -9.96
C THR A 710 17.25 -10.60 -11.44
N ILE A 711 17.84 -9.73 -12.25
CA ILE A 711 18.07 -9.94 -13.68
C ILE A 711 19.51 -9.57 -13.98
N LEU A 712 20.15 -10.33 -14.86
CA LEU A 712 21.44 -9.93 -15.42
C LEU A 712 21.26 -9.64 -16.90
N ARG A 713 21.83 -8.52 -17.35
CA ARG A 713 21.92 -8.17 -18.76
C ARG A 713 23.05 -8.96 -19.45
N PRO A 714 23.01 -9.09 -20.78
CA PRO A 714 24.10 -9.66 -21.55
C PRO A 714 25.48 -9.09 -21.17
N GLY A 715 26.41 -9.95 -20.75
CA GLY A 715 27.77 -9.59 -20.36
C GLY A 715 27.93 -8.88 -19.02
N GLU A 716 26.83 -8.63 -18.30
CA GLU A 716 26.86 -7.98 -16.99
C GLU A 716 27.64 -8.81 -15.97
N ARG A 717 28.30 -8.11 -15.04
CA ARG A 717 28.87 -8.71 -13.83
C ARG A 717 28.19 -8.10 -12.61
N LEU A 718 27.45 -8.91 -11.87
CA LEU A 718 26.73 -8.53 -10.66
C LEU A 718 27.34 -9.22 -9.43
N GLY A 719 27.40 -8.51 -8.30
CA GLY A 719 28.02 -8.99 -7.08
C GLY A 719 27.15 -8.75 -5.85
N CYS A 720 27.14 -9.73 -4.95
CA CYS A 720 26.57 -9.60 -3.60
C CYS A 720 27.68 -9.85 -2.56
N SER A 721 27.65 -9.09 -1.47
CA SER A 721 28.56 -9.30 -0.35
C SER A 721 28.13 -10.54 0.43
N GLY A 722 26.82 -10.67 0.61
CA GLY A 722 26.22 -11.73 1.38
C GLY A 722 24.80 -12.06 0.94
N CYS A 723 24.10 -12.87 1.74
CA CYS A 723 22.71 -13.23 1.53
C CYS A 723 21.80 -12.26 2.29
N HIS A 724 21.27 -11.24 1.62
CA HIS A 724 20.47 -10.17 2.25
C HIS A 724 21.27 -9.39 3.32
N GLU A 725 22.51 -9.04 3.01
CA GLU A 725 23.36 -8.20 3.87
C GLU A 725 22.79 -6.79 4.07
N ASP A 726 23.21 -6.11 5.14
CA ASP A 726 22.96 -4.66 5.24
C ASP A 726 23.71 -3.97 4.09
N ARG A 727 22.97 -3.39 3.15
CA ARG A 727 23.54 -2.71 1.97
C ARG A 727 24.33 -1.44 2.29
N ARG A 728 24.34 -1.02 3.56
CA ARG A 728 25.21 0.06 4.07
C ARG A 728 26.54 -0.46 4.62
N SER A 729 26.69 -1.78 4.75
CA SER A 729 27.93 -2.41 5.19
C SER A 729 28.95 -2.49 4.05
N SER A 730 30.23 -2.43 4.41
CA SER A 730 31.33 -2.67 3.47
C SER A 730 31.69 -4.17 3.46
N THR A 731 32.06 -4.69 2.30
CA THR A 731 32.63 -6.04 2.17
C THR A 731 33.94 -6.19 2.95
N THR A 732 34.23 -7.41 3.37
CA THR A 732 35.56 -7.75 3.90
C THR A 732 36.62 -7.75 2.78
N ASN A 733 37.84 -7.31 3.09
CA ASN A 733 38.94 -7.14 2.11
C ASN A 733 39.61 -8.47 1.66
N ALA A 734 38.98 -9.64 1.88
CA ALA A 734 39.55 -10.92 1.49
C ALA A 734 39.23 -11.23 0.01
N SER A 735 40.20 -11.76 -0.74
CA SER A 735 39.97 -12.24 -2.10
C SER A 735 39.18 -13.56 -2.04
N PRO A 736 37.95 -13.64 -2.57
CA PRO A 736 37.15 -14.87 -2.51
C PRO A 736 37.76 -15.98 -3.37
N LEU A 737 37.76 -17.22 -2.87
CA LEU A 737 38.26 -18.40 -3.58
C LEU A 737 37.54 -18.63 -4.90
N ALA A 738 36.25 -18.29 -4.98
CA ALA A 738 35.47 -18.43 -6.20
C ALA A 738 35.98 -17.56 -7.37
N LEU A 739 36.62 -16.42 -7.09
CA LEU A 739 37.18 -15.53 -8.11
C LEU A 739 38.58 -15.97 -8.59
N GLU A 740 39.20 -16.96 -7.95
CA GLU A 740 40.44 -17.59 -8.43
C GLU A 740 40.19 -18.59 -9.57
N GLN A 741 38.92 -18.90 -9.84
CA GLN A 741 38.49 -19.85 -10.86
C GLN A 741 37.57 -19.18 -11.89
N PRO A 742 37.44 -19.73 -13.11
CA PRO A 742 36.40 -19.33 -14.04
C PRO A 742 35.00 -19.50 -13.43
N PRO A 743 34.00 -18.72 -13.87
CA PRO A 743 32.63 -18.86 -13.37
C PRO A 743 32.09 -20.26 -13.67
N ALA A 744 31.42 -20.86 -12.69
CA ALA A 744 30.79 -22.16 -12.84
C ALA A 744 29.52 -22.06 -13.69
N ALA A 745 29.36 -22.98 -14.65
CA ALA A 745 28.10 -23.18 -15.35
C ALA A 745 27.12 -23.97 -14.46
N PRO A 746 25.87 -23.52 -14.29
CA PRO A 746 24.86 -24.23 -13.51
C PRO A 746 24.66 -25.66 -14.01
N GLN A 747 24.68 -26.62 -13.10
CA GLN A 747 24.49 -28.04 -13.39
C GLN A 747 23.12 -28.50 -12.88
N LEU A 748 22.38 -29.23 -13.73
CA LEU A 748 21.11 -29.84 -13.37
C LEU A 748 21.35 -31.21 -12.71
N ASP A 749 20.61 -31.48 -11.64
CA ASP A 749 20.68 -32.75 -10.91
C ASP A 749 19.74 -33.80 -11.53
N GLY A 750 19.98 -34.14 -12.81
CA GLY A 750 19.34 -35.26 -13.52
C GLY A 750 18.25 -34.86 -14.52
N ASP A 751 17.23 -34.12 -14.08
CA ASP A 751 16.14 -33.70 -14.96
C ASP A 751 16.56 -32.50 -15.84
N PRO A 752 16.11 -32.42 -17.11
CA PRO A 752 16.39 -31.26 -17.96
C PRO A 752 15.71 -30.00 -17.42
N GLU A 753 16.25 -28.84 -17.80
CA GLU A 753 15.68 -27.54 -17.47
C GLU A 753 14.23 -27.45 -18.02
N ARG A 754 13.25 -27.35 -17.11
CA ARG A 754 11.81 -27.22 -17.41
C ARG A 754 11.04 -26.69 -16.21
N GLU A 755 9.85 -26.14 -16.44
CA GLU A 755 8.92 -25.75 -15.39
C GLU A 755 8.48 -26.98 -14.57
N ILE A 756 8.52 -26.86 -13.24
CA ILE A 756 8.14 -27.92 -12.31
C ILE A 756 6.62 -28.14 -12.33
N GLY A 757 6.19 -29.40 -12.33
CA GLY A 757 4.79 -29.79 -12.31
C GLY A 757 4.56 -31.00 -11.41
N TYR A 758 3.70 -30.85 -10.40
CA TYR A 758 3.50 -31.84 -9.33
C TYR A 758 3.10 -33.23 -9.87
N VAL A 759 2.14 -33.29 -10.79
CA VAL A 759 1.66 -34.57 -11.37
C VAL A 759 2.75 -35.31 -12.12
N ARG A 760 3.73 -34.59 -12.69
CA ARG A 760 4.83 -35.18 -13.45
C ARG A 760 6.03 -35.51 -12.57
N ASP A 761 6.38 -34.62 -11.65
CA ASP A 761 7.65 -34.69 -10.92
C ASP A 761 7.52 -35.31 -9.52
N VAL A 762 6.33 -35.27 -8.91
CA VAL A 762 6.10 -35.70 -7.51
C VAL A 762 5.16 -36.89 -7.43
N GLN A 763 4.00 -36.84 -8.09
CA GLN A 763 3.02 -37.92 -7.99
C GLN A 763 3.59 -39.31 -8.35
N PRO A 764 4.44 -39.49 -9.37
CA PRO A 764 4.99 -40.81 -9.69
C PRO A 764 5.85 -41.42 -8.56
N ILE A 765 6.48 -40.57 -7.74
CA ILE A 765 7.24 -40.99 -6.56
C ILE A 765 6.26 -41.55 -5.52
N LEU A 766 5.17 -40.84 -5.26
CA LEU A 766 4.14 -41.28 -4.33
C LEU A 766 3.45 -42.56 -4.82
N ASP A 767 3.13 -42.63 -6.11
CA ASP A 767 2.51 -43.81 -6.72
C ASP A 767 3.37 -45.07 -6.55
N THR A 768 4.70 -44.91 -6.67
CA THR A 768 5.66 -46.02 -6.57
C THR A 768 5.87 -46.48 -5.13
N HIS A 769 6.03 -45.53 -4.20
CA HIS A 769 6.55 -45.83 -2.86
C HIS A 769 5.53 -45.71 -1.74
N CYS A 770 4.42 -45.00 -1.94
CA CYS A 770 3.52 -44.61 -0.85
C CYS A 770 2.07 -45.08 -1.06
N VAL A 771 1.55 -44.99 -2.29
CA VAL A 771 0.11 -45.14 -2.57
C VAL A 771 -0.41 -46.52 -2.17
N THR A 772 0.38 -47.59 -2.27
CA THR A 772 -0.08 -48.94 -1.86
C THR A 772 -0.56 -49.01 -0.41
N CYS A 773 -0.03 -48.15 0.47
CA CYS A 773 -0.42 -48.05 1.88
C CYS A 773 -1.26 -46.79 2.18
N HIS A 774 -1.29 -45.83 1.26
CA HIS A 774 -1.89 -44.50 1.39
C HIS A 774 -2.94 -44.23 0.30
N ASP A 775 -3.79 -45.20 0.02
CA ASP A 775 -4.89 -45.10 -0.94
C ASP A 775 -6.26 -45.23 -0.25
N TYR A 776 -7.35 -45.05 -0.98
CA TYR A 776 -8.69 -45.33 -0.47
C TYR A 776 -8.79 -46.76 0.08
N ASP A 777 -9.59 -46.90 1.14
CA ASP A 777 -9.83 -48.16 1.87
C ASP A 777 -8.58 -48.81 2.49
N THR A 778 -7.50 -48.05 2.69
CA THR A 778 -6.31 -48.47 3.44
C THR A 778 -6.22 -47.71 4.76
N GLU A 779 -5.67 -48.33 5.81
CA GLU A 779 -5.48 -47.70 7.12
C GLU A 779 -4.61 -46.42 7.02
N GLY A 780 -3.54 -46.46 6.21
CA GLY A 780 -2.71 -45.29 5.97
C GLY A 780 -3.43 -44.20 5.18
N GLY A 781 -4.30 -44.57 4.24
CA GLY A 781 -5.11 -43.64 3.46
C GLY A 781 -6.20 -42.90 4.25
N GLU A 782 -6.74 -43.51 5.31
CA GLU A 782 -7.63 -42.83 6.27
C GLU A 782 -6.89 -41.69 6.98
N VAL A 783 -5.60 -41.87 7.26
CA VAL A 783 -4.74 -40.86 7.89
C VAL A 783 -4.21 -39.83 6.89
N LEU A 784 -3.79 -40.27 5.70
CA LEU A 784 -3.23 -39.43 4.64
C LEU A 784 -3.41 -40.14 3.29
N ASN A 785 -4.28 -39.62 2.42
CA ASN A 785 -4.51 -40.20 1.10
C ASN A 785 -3.56 -39.58 0.08
N LEU A 786 -2.63 -40.37 -0.46
CA LEU A 786 -1.59 -39.92 -1.39
C LEU A 786 -1.87 -40.30 -2.84
N SER A 787 -3.11 -40.70 -3.14
CA SER A 787 -3.48 -41.10 -4.49
C SER A 787 -3.46 -39.96 -5.51
N GLY A 788 -3.22 -40.32 -6.78
CA GLY A 788 -3.21 -39.39 -7.91
C GLY A 788 -4.59 -38.98 -8.44
N GLY A 789 -5.68 -39.25 -7.71
CA GLY A 789 -7.05 -38.96 -8.12
C GLY A 789 -7.25 -37.47 -8.42
N ARG A 790 -7.77 -37.12 -9.61
CA ARG A 790 -7.91 -35.72 -10.06
C ARG A 790 -9.13 -35.07 -9.43
N THR A 791 -8.94 -33.90 -8.85
CA THR A 791 -10.01 -33.12 -8.20
C THR A 791 -10.46 -31.97 -9.10
N LEU A 792 -11.32 -31.07 -8.59
CA LEU A 792 -11.77 -29.88 -9.33
C LEU A 792 -10.61 -29.04 -9.86
N ALA A 793 -9.57 -28.79 -9.06
CA ALA A 793 -8.44 -27.95 -9.47
C ALA A 793 -7.09 -28.68 -9.48
N PHE A 794 -6.88 -29.71 -8.67
CA PHE A 794 -5.58 -30.36 -8.49
C PHE A 794 -5.72 -31.89 -8.52
N ASN A 795 -4.97 -32.58 -7.66
CA ASN A 795 -5.15 -33.99 -7.35
C ASN A 795 -5.19 -34.24 -5.82
N MET A 796 -5.62 -35.43 -5.42
CA MET A 796 -5.93 -35.77 -4.03
C MET A 796 -4.72 -35.63 -3.12
N SER A 797 -3.58 -36.22 -3.49
CA SER A 797 -2.36 -36.17 -2.69
C SER A 797 -1.86 -34.75 -2.42
N TYR A 798 -1.94 -33.85 -3.39
CA TYR A 798 -1.51 -32.45 -3.20
C TYR A 798 -2.42 -31.74 -2.18
N HIS A 799 -3.74 -31.92 -2.29
CA HIS A 799 -4.69 -31.39 -1.30
C HIS A 799 -4.44 -31.96 0.09
N GLU A 800 -4.19 -33.26 0.19
CA GLU A 800 -3.97 -33.97 1.45
C GLU A 800 -2.67 -33.54 2.14
N LEU A 801 -1.57 -33.46 1.40
CA LEU A 801 -0.27 -32.98 1.90
C LEU A 801 -0.36 -31.55 2.42
N TRP A 802 -1.05 -30.68 1.68
CA TRP A 802 -1.27 -29.30 2.06
C TRP A 802 -2.16 -29.17 3.30
N ARG A 803 -3.39 -29.68 3.23
CA ARG A 803 -4.41 -29.45 4.28
C ARG A 803 -4.03 -30.06 5.64
N LYS A 804 -3.20 -31.11 5.62
CA LYS A 804 -2.71 -31.81 6.83
C LYS A 804 -1.31 -31.35 7.27
N GLY A 805 -0.73 -30.34 6.61
CA GLY A 805 0.53 -29.71 7.01
C GLY A 805 1.75 -30.64 6.93
N TYR A 806 1.84 -31.47 5.88
CA TYR A 806 3.00 -32.36 5.69
C TYR A 806 4.16 -31.68 4.96
N VAL A 807 3.89 -30.58 4.27
CA VAL A 807 4.87 -29.77 3.54
C VAL A 807 5.09 -28.45 4.28
N GLY A 808 6.33 -28.12 4.56
CA GLY A 808 6.73 -26.90 5.26
C GLY A 808 6.95 -25.73 4.31
N SER A 809 6.01 -25.45 3.41
CA SER A 809 6.06 -24.29 2.51
C SER A 809 5.74 -23.00 3.25
N ILE A 810 6.37 -21.88 2.83
CA ILE A 810 6.07 -20.56 3.40
C ILE A 810 4.76 -19.98 2.84
N GLY A 811 4.35 -20.47 1.67
CA GLY A 811 3.15 -19.96 1.03
C GLY A 811 3.39 -18.62 0.32
N ALA A 812 2.32 -17.85 0.19
CA ALA A 812 2.44 -16.42 0.00
C ALA A 812 3.33 -15.84 1.14
N GLY A 813 3.13 -16.27 2.38
CA GLY A 813 3.99 -15.87 3.50
C GLY A 813 4.00 -14.35 3.73
N PRO A 814 4.79 -13.83 4.68
CA PRO A 814 4.83 -12.39 4.94
C PRO A 814 5.90 -11.70 4.07
N ALA A 815 5.96 -10.35 4.04
CA ALA A 815 6.96 -9.61 3.24
C ALA A 815 8.42 -9.86 3.68
N GLU A 816 8.65 -10.13 4.96
CA GLU A 816 9.97 -10.14 5.58
C GLU A 816 10.82 -11.33 5.14
N THR A 817 12.14 -11.15 5.11
CA THR A 817 13.06 -12.29 4.94
C THR A 817 12.89 -13.29 6.10
N GLN A 818 13.00 -14.60 5.83
CA GLN A 818 12.71 -15.65 6.80
C GLN A 818 13.99 -16.30 7.34
N PRO A 819 14.04 -16.71 8.63
CA PRO A 819 15.17 -17.41 9.22
C PRO A 819 15.63 -18.61 8.37
N ALA A 820 16.93 -18.86 8.28
CA ALA A 820 17.43 -20.11 7.71
C ALA A 820 16.79 -21.35 8.38
N TYR A 821 16.59 -22.41 7.60
CA TYR A 821 15.94 -23.68 7.99
C TYR A 821 14.47 -23.60 8.44
N SER A 822 13.86 -22.42 8.48
CA SER A 822 12.49 -22.23 8.99
C SER A 822 11.39 -22.79 8.10
N TRP A 823 11.66 -23.00 6.82
CA TRP A 823 10.73 -23.53 5.84
C TRP A 823 11.46 -24.38 4.78
N GLY A 824 10.71 -24.96 3.85
CA GLY A 824 11.23 -25.86 2.82
C GLY A 824 11.53 -27.25 3.35
N SER A 825 12.53 -27.91 2.76
CA SER A 825 12.81 -29.33 3.00
C SER A 825 13.17 -29.65 4.45
N HIS A 826 13.96 -28.80 5.13
CA HIS A 826 14.31 -29.02 6.55
C HIS A 826 13.11 -28.94 7.50
N ALA A 827 12.13 -28.09 7.19
CA ALA A 827 10.94 -27.88 8.04
C ALA A 827 9.81 -28.88 7.73
N SER A 828 9.92 -29.66 6.65
CA SER A 828 8.81 -30.48 6.15
C SER A 828 8.66 -31.80 6.90
N ARG A 829 7.47 -32.02 7.47
CA ARG A 829 7.12 -33.24 8.20
C ARG A 829 7.21 -34.50 7.32
N LEU A 830 6.87 -34.40 6.03
CA LEU A 830 6.99 -35.51 5.07
C LEU A 830 8.43 -36.02 5.01
N LEU A 831 9.40 -35.12 4.78
CA LEU A 831 10.81 -35.51 4.65
C LEU A 831 11.38 -36.00 5.97
N LYS A 832 11.04 -35.36 7.10
CA LYS A 832 11.42 -35.85 8.42
C LYS A 832 10.95 -37.30 8.65
N THR A 833 9.71 -37.61 8.27
CA THR A 833 9.16 -38.97 8.40
C THR A 833 9.92 -39.99 7.53
N LEU A 834 10.34 -39.59 6.33
CA LEU A 834 11.13 -40.46 5.45
C LEU A 834 12.56 -40.66 5.96
N ASP A 835 13.19 -39.62 6.51
CA ASP A 835 14.53 -39.68 7.10
C ASP A 835 14.59 -40.57 8.35
N GLU A 836 13.57 -40.52 9.19
CA GLU A 836 13.44 -41.37 10.38
C GLU A 836 13.10 -42.84 10.03
N GLY A 837 12.73 -43.08 8.76
CA GLY A 837 12.26 -44.36 8.24
C GLY A 837 10.76 -44.56 8.46
N HIS A 838 10.08 -45.09 7.43
CA HIS A 838 8.63 -45.33 7.46
C HIS A 838 8.30 -46.76 7.01
N TYR A 839 8.08 -47.67 7.97
CA TYR A 839 7.69 -49.07 7.73
C TYR A 839 8.55 -49.83 6.69
N GLY A 840 9.84 -49.49 6.59
CA GLY A 840 10.77 -50.14 5.66
C GLY A 840 10.67 -49.67 4.21
N VAL A 841 9.95 -48.57 3.94
CA VAL A 841 9.96 -47.90 2.63
C VAL A 841 11.33 -47.24 2.40
N GLU A 842 11.96 -47.56 1.28
CA GLU A 842 13.22 -46.95 0.84
C GLU A 842 12.96 -46.12 -0.43
N VAL A 843 13.12 -44.80 -0.34
CA VAL A 843 12.98 -43.90 -1.49
C VAL A 843 14.37 -43.69 -2.13
N PRO A 844 14.54 -43.97 -3.44
CA PRO A 844 15.80 -43.73 -4.13
C PRO A 844 16.26 -42.28 -4.02
N GLU A 845 17.58 -42.05 -3.95
CA GLU A 845 18.17 -40.73 -3.76
C GLU A 845 17.71 -39.69 -4.81
N ALA A 846 17.54 -40.11 -6.06
CA ALA A 846 17.04 -39.23 -7.12
C ALA A 846 15.60 -38.75 -6.87
N ASP A 847 14.72 -39.63 -6.36
CA ASP A 847 13.34 -39.29 -6.03
C ASP A 847 13.28 -38.43 -4.75
N MET A 848 14.12 -38.76 -3.76
CA MET A 848 14.26 -37.94 -2.56
C MET A 848 14.69 -36.50 -2.90
N ARG A 849 15.64 -36.32 -3.84
CA ARG A 849 16.06 -35.00 -4.33
C ARG A 849 14.93 -34.24 -5.04
N ARG A 850 14.09 -34.93 -5.82
CA ARG A 850 12.92 -34.30 -6.47
C ARG A 850 11.90 -33.82 -5.44
N LEU A 851 11.60 -34.63 -4.42
CA LEU A 851 10.72 -34.21 -3.31
C LEU A 851 11.28 -32.99 -2.57
N GLN A 852 12.57 -33.01 -2.24
CA GLN A 852 13.25 -31.88 -1.58
C GLN A 852 13.18 -30.61 -2.44
N THR A 853 13.54 -30.72 -3.72
CA THR A 853 13.54 -29.58 -4.65
C THR A 853 12.13 -29.01 -4.82
N TRP A 854 11.11 -29.85 -5.01
CA TRP A 854 9.73 -29.38 -5.13
C TRP A 854 9.26 -28.61 -3.89
N ILE A 855 9.55 -29.13 -2.70
CA ILE A 855 9.23 -28.48 -1.42
C ILE A 855 9.99 -27.16 -1.28
N ASP A 856 11.29 -27.16 -1.54
CA ASP A 856 12.14 -25.96 -1.46
C ASP A 856 11.70 -24.85 -2.41
N LEU A 857 11.11 -25.21 -3.55
CA LEU A 857 10.55 -24.28 -4.53
C LEU A 857 9.18 -23.73 -4.12
N ASN A 858 8.79 -23.87 -2.85
CA ASN A 858 7.48 -23.48 -2.32
C ASN A 858 6.30 -24.33 -2.84
N ALA A 859 6.58 -25.57 -3.25
CA ALA A 859 5.61 -26.58 -3.64
C ALA A 859 4.65 -26.20 -4.80
N PRO A 860 5.15 -25.77 -5.98
CA PRO A 860 4.30 -25.45 -7.13
C PRO A 860 3.53 -26.69 -7.62
N TYR A 861 2.28 -26.51 -8.08
CA TYR A 861 1.48 -27.59 -8.69
C TYR A 861 1.52 -27.55 -10.22
N TYR A 862 1.01 -26.46 -10.81
CA TYR A 862 0.90 -26.34 -12.26
C TYR A 862 2.20 -25.77 -12.86
N PRO A 863 2.72 -26.36 -13.95
CA PRO A 863 3.89 -25.81 -14.64
C PRO A 863 3.57 -24.57 -15.48
N THR A 864 2.28 -24.28 -15.72
CA THR A 864 1.83 -23.16 -16.57
C THR A 864 0.46 -22.62 -16.16
N TYR A 865 0.28 -21.33 -16.40
CA TYR A 865 -0.99 -20.60 -16.22
C TYR A 865 -2.02 -20.90 -17.31
N ALA A 866 -1.63 -21.60 -18.39
CA ALA A 866 -2.56 -21.99 -19.44
C ALA A 866 -3.61 -22.96 -18.90
N SER A 867 -4.84 -22.84 -19.37
CA SER A 867 -6.04 -23.55 -18.93
C SER A 867 -6.92 -23.99 -20.11
N ALA A 868 -7.24 -25.29 -20.11
CA ALA A 868 -8.29 -25.85 -20.96
C ALA A 868 -9.71 -25.40 -20.57
N TYR A 869 -9.92 -24.81 -19.38
CA TYR A 869 -11.25 -24.50 -18.87
C TYR A 869 -11.35 -23.08 -18.31
N PRO A 870 -11.05 -22.04 -19.10
CA PRO A 870 -10.91 -20.68 -18.60
C PRO A 870 -12.22 -20.11 -17.99
N GLY A 871 -13.38 -20.54 -18.48
CA GLY A 871 -14.68 -20.12 -17.98
C GLY A 871 -15.24 -20.94 -16.81
N ASN A 872 -14.60 -22.04 -16.45
CA ASN A 872 -15.08 -22.92 -15.38
C ASN A 872 -14.49 -22.52 -14.03
N LEU A 873 -15.05 -23.08 -12.95
CA LEU A 873 -14.60 -22.83 -11.59
C LEU A 873 -13.08 -22.98 -11.44
N TYR A 874 -12.44 -21.97 -10.86
CA TYR A 874 -11.00 -21.83 -10.62
C TYR A 874 -10.15 -21.76 -11.89
N GLY A 875 -10.79 -21.64 -13.06
CA GLY A 875 -10.13 -21.79 -14.34
C GLY A 875 -9.50 -23.17 -14.52
N ARG A 876 -9.98 -24.22 -13.84
CA ARG A 876 -9.41 -25.59 -13.90
C ARG A 876 -10.44 -26.72 -13.88
N SER A 877 -11.65 -26.46 -13.39
CA SER A 877 -12.68 -27.49 -13.24
C SER A 877 -13.13 -28.04 -14.60
N PRO A 878 -13.19 -29.37 -14.80
CA PRO A 878 -13.83 -29.96 -15.97
C PRO A 878 -15.36 -29.86 -15.90
N LEU A 879 -15.94 -29.59 -14.72
CA LEU A 879 -17.37 -29.35 -14.54
C LEU A 879 -17.69 -27.86 -14.73
N GLY A 880 -18.76 -27.59 -15.49
CA GLY A 880 -19.33 -26.26 -15.66
C GLY A 880 -20.24 -25.82 -14.51
N SER A 881 -20.77 -24.60 -14.60
CA SER A 881 -21.65 -24.02 -13.57
C SER A 881 -22.89 -24.86 -13.28
N ASP A 882 -23.50 -25.43 -14.31
CA ASP A 882 -24.77 -26.17 -14.18
C ASP A 882 -24.57 -27.50 -13.47
N ASP A 883 -23.48 -28.21 -13.79
CA ASP A 883 -23.11 -29.46 -13.12
C ASP A 883 -22.77 -29.21 -11.63
N LEU A 884 -22.06 -28.11 -11.33
CA LEU A 884 -21.72 -27.74 -9.96
C LEU A 884 -22.96 -27.30 -9.16
N ALA A 885 -23.87 -26.53 -9.77
CA ALA A 885 -25.13 -26.17 -9.15
C ALA A 885 -25.98 -27.41 -8.86
N ARG A 886 -26.03 -28.36 -9.80
CA ARG A 886 -26.78 -29.61 -9.58
C ARG A 886 -26.14 -30.48 -8.50
N LEU A 887 -24.81 -30.59 -8.47
CA LEU A 887 -24.11 -31.27 -7.39
C LEU A 887 -24.37 -30.61 -6.04
N ARG A 888 -24.42 -29.28 -5.96
CA ARG A 888 -24.82 -28.56 -4.74
C ARG A 888 -26.23 -28.91 -4.32
N ASP A 889 -27.19 -28.92 -5.23
CA ASP A 889 -28.58 -29.21 -4.90
C ASP A 889 -28.77 -30.66 -4.40
N LEU A 890 -27.97 -31.60 -4.90
CA LEU A 890 -27.98 -33.00 -4.47
C LEU A 890 -27.25 -33.22 -3.14
N SER A 891 -26.10 -32.58 -2.96
CA SER A 891 -25.21 -32.81 -1.82
C SER A 891 -25.37 -31.85 -0.65
N GLY A 892 -25.98 -30.68 -0.88
CA GLY A 892 -25.99 -29.55 0.05
C GLY A 892 -24.66 -28.79 0.13
N ILE A 893 -23.64 -29.17 -0.66
CA ILE A 893 -22.29 -28.60 -0.61
C ILE A 893 -22.12 -27.56 -1.71
N ASP A 894 -21.82 -26.32 -1.32
CA ASP A 894 -21.52 -25.25 -2.27
C ASP A 894 -20.02 -25.26 -2.64
N PHE A 895 -19.73 -25.83 -3.81
CA PHE A 895 -18.38 -25.86 -4.40
C PHE A 895 -17.86 -24.47 -4.80
N THR A 896 -18.73 -23.46 -4.88
CA THR A 896 -18.35 -22.09 -5.23
C THR A 896 -18.07 -21.22 -4.00
N ASN A 897 -18.37 -21.70 -2.79
CA ASN A 897 -18.20 -20.93 -1.58
C ASN A 897 -16.71 -20.80 -1.19
N TRP A 898 -16.20 -19.57 -1.25
CA TRP A 898 -14.80 -19.23 -1.00
C TRP A 898 -14.39 -19.40 0.47
N SER A 899 -15.32 -19.20 1.42
CA SER A 899 -15.04 -19.38 2.86
C SER A 899 -14.71 -20.83 3.22
N LEU A 900 -15.04 -21.78 2.33
CA LEU A 900 -14.76 -23.20 2.47
C LEU A 900 -13.58 -23.68 1.62
N GLY A 901 -12.88 -22.78 0.89
CA GLY A 901 -12.01 -23.08 -0.25
C GLY A 901 -11.05 -24.25 -0.08
N ALA A 902 -10.46 -24.42 1.10
CA ALA A 902 -9.58 -25.53 1.48
C ALA A 902 -10.24 -26.93 1.49
N THR A 903 -11.56 -27.00 1.66
CA THR A 903 -12.28 -28.19 2.14
C THR A 903 -13.23 -28.85 1.14
N VAL A 904 -13.53 -28.20 0.00
CA VAL A 904 -14.51 -28.76 -0.95
C VAL A 904 -13.89 -29.34 -2.21
N GLY A 905 -12.71 -28.85 -2.63
CA GLY A 905 -12.04 -29.29 -3.86
C GLY A 905 -11.76 -30.80 -3.90
N HIS A 906 -11.31 -31.37 -2.77
CA HIS A 906 -10.95 -32.78 -2.63
C HIS A 906 -12.16 -33.73 -2.45
N LEU A 907 -13.39 -33.21 -2.43
CA LEU A 907 -14.59 -34.05 -2.25
C LEU A 907 -14.99 -34.80 -3.52
N VAL A 908 -14.43 -34.42 -4.67
CA VAL A 908 -14.63 -35.05 -5.98
C VAL A 908 -13.32 -35.67 -6.45
N ASP A 909 -13.36 -36.93 -6.87
CA ASP A 909 -12.26 -37.63 -7.54
C ASP A 909 -12.73 -38.11 -8.93
N PHE A 910 -12.25 -37.45 -9.98
CA PHE A 910 -12.54 -37.82 -11.36
C PHE A 910 -11.79 -39.08 -11.82
N GLY A 911 -10.68 -39.45 -11.16
CA GLY A 911 -9.96 -40.69 -11.45
C GLY A 911 -10.75 -41.91 -10.99
N ARG A 912 -11.43 -41.79 -9.84
CA ARG A 912 -12.31 -42.82 -9.25
C ARG A 912 -13.62 -42.20 -8.77
N PRO A 913 -14.55 -41.88 -9.70
CA PRO A 913 -15.81 -41.20 -9.39
C PRO A 913 -16.57 -41.80 -8.21
N GLU A 914 -16.60 -43.13 -8.10
CA GLU A 914 -17.27 -43.89 -7.06
C GLU A 914 -16.68 -43.70 -5.65
N LYS A 915 -15.43 -43.24 -5.55
CA LYS A 915 -14.71 -42.95 -4.29
C LYS A 915 -14.84 -41.50 -3.83
N SER A 916 -15.54 -40.66 -4.60
CA SER A 916 -15.73 -39.25 -4.27
C SER A 916 -16.48 -39.09 -2.93
N LEU A 917 -15.87 -38.36 -1.99
CA LEU A 917 -16.42 -38.15 -0.64
C LEU A 917 -17.79 -37.46 -0.67
N VAL A 918 -18.04 -36.60 -1.66
CA VAL A 918 -19.35 -35.95 -1.83
C VAL A 918 -20.50 -36.97 -1.86
N LEU A 919 -20.28 -38.17 -2.43
CA LEU A 919 -21.30 -39.22 -2.52
C LEU A 919 -21.67 -39.83 -1.17
N THR A 920 -20.82 -39.63 -0.16
CA THR A 920 -21.07 -40.06 1.24
C THR A 920 -21.64 -38.94 2.10
N MET A 921 -21.52 -37.69 1.66
CA MET A 921 -21.92 -36.48 2.38
C MET A 921 -23.23 -35.89 1.84
N MET A 922 -24.00 -36.68 1.10
CA MET A 922 -25.19 -36.22 0.38
C MET A 922 -26.30 -35.77 1.32
N GLN A 923 -26.88 -34.59 1.07
CA GLN A 923 -28.09 -34.13 1.74
C GLN A 923 -29.32 -34.96 1.38
N ASP A 924 -29.46 -35.35 0.11
CA ASP A 924 -30.42 -36.37 -0.34
C ASP A 924 -29.71 -37.73 -0.47
N PRO A 925 -29.86 -38.66 0.49
CA PRO A 925 -29.21 -39.96 0.45
C PRO A 925 -29.94 -40.99 -0.44
N SER A 926 -30.93 -40.58 -1.26
CA SER A 926 -31.64 -41.50 -2.14
C SER A 926 -30.69 -42.16 -3.16
N PRO A 927 -30.90 -43.46 -3.49
CA PRO A 927 -30.11 -44.14 -4.53
C PRO A 927 -30.13 -43.40 -5.86
N GLU A 928 -31.26 -42.77 -6.20
CA GLU A 928 -31.43 -41.96 -7.41
C GLU A 928 -30.54 -40.72 -7.38
N ALA A 929 -30.57 -39.92 -6.30
CA ALA A 929 -29.73 -38.74 -6.14
C ALA A 929 -28.23 -39.10 -6.16
N ARG A 930 -27.85 -40.20 -5.50
CA ARG A 930 -26.47 -40.68 -5.51
C ARG A 930 -26.01 -41.11 -6.92
N THR A 931 -26.88 -41.79 -7.66
CA THR A 931 -26.60 -42.21 -9.05
C THR A 931 -26.45 -40.98 -9.95
N GLU A 932 -27.30 -39.98 -9.77
CA GLU A 932 -27.22 -38.73 -10.51
C GLU A 932 -25.91 -37.99 -10.21
N ALA A 933 -25.55 -37.83 -8.94
CA ALA A 933 -24.29 -37.21 -8.53
C ALA A 933 -23.07 -37.94 -9.10
N LEU A 934 -23.05 -39.27 -9.05
CA LEU A 934 -22.00 -40.08 -9.67
C LEU A 934 -21.91 -39.82 -11.18
N SER A 935 -23.06 -39.75 -11.87
CA SER A 935 -23.09 -39.46 -13.32
C SER A 935 -22.52 -38.09 -13.66
N ILE A 936 -22.67 -37.08 -12.79
CA ILE A 936 -22.07 -35.74 -12.97
C ILE A 936 -20.55 -35.85 -12.90
N ILE A 937 -20.03 -36.58 -11.90
CA ILE A 937 -18.59 -36.76 -11.72
C ILE A 937 -17.98 -37.56 -12.88
N GLU A 938 -18.67 -38.60 -13.35
CA GLU A 938 -18.27 -39.37 -14.52
C GLU A 938 -18.19 -38.53 -15.81
N ARG A 939 -19.10 -37.55 -15.99
CA ARG A 939 -18.99 -36.57 -17.08
C ARG A 939 -17.73 -35.75 -16.96
N GLY A 940 -17.41 -35.23 -15.77
CA GLY A 940 -16.16 -34.52 -15.53
C GLY A 940 -14.92 -35.34 -15.89
N ARG A 941 -14.91 -36.64 -15.55
CA ARG A 941 -13.87 -37.59 -15.98
C ARG A 941 -13.77 -37.71 -17.50
N GLN A 942 -14.91 -37.85 -18.18
CA GLN A 942 -14.93 -37.90 -19.65
C GLN A 942 -14.40 -36.61 -20.26
N THR A 943 -14.81 -35.45 -19.74
CA THR A 943 -14.32 -34.14 -20.18
C THR A 943 -12.81 -33.98 -20.01
N LEU A 944 -12.22 -34.49 -18.92
CA LEU A 944 -10.76 -34.52 -18.73
C LEU A 944 -10.05 -35.43 -19.75
N ALA A 945 -10.66 -36.55 -20.13
CA ALA A 945 -10.09 -37.45 -21.13
C ALA A 945 -10.14 -36.87 -22.54
N GLU A 946 -11.21 -36.15 -22.88
CA GLU A 946 -11.39 -35.51 -24.18
C GLU A 946 -10.61 -34.20 -24.31
N ARG A 947 -10.51 -33.42 -23.24
CA ARG A 947 -9.81 -32.13 -23.20
C ARG A 947 -8.91 -32.06 -21.96
N PRO A 948 -7.69 -32.61 -22.02
CA PRO A 948 -6.79 -32.67 -20.87
C PRO A 948 -6.45 -31.30 -20.28
N ARG A 949 -6.21 -31.23 -18.96
CA ARG A 949 -5.69 -30.02 -18.28
C ARG A 949 -4.19 -29.86 -18.51
N ALA A 950 -3.66 -28.68 -18.19
CA ALA A 950 -2.24 -28.36 -18.32
C ALA A 950 -1.28 -29.24 -17.48
N ASP A 951 -1.79 -29.98 -16.49
CA ASP A 951 -1.05 -30.99 -15.71
C ASP A 951 -1.14 -32.40 -16.34
N MET A 952 -1.72 -32.55 -17.53
CA MET A 952 -1.98 -33.83 -18.19
C MET A 952 -1.29 -33.94 -19.54
N GLU A 953 -0.91 -35.17 -19.90
CA GLU A 953 -0.43 -35.49 -21.24
C GLU A 953 -1.52 -35.19 -22.29
N GLY A 954 -1.11 -34.66 -23.44
CA GLY A 954 -2.02 -34.31 -24.53
C GLY A 954 -2.66 -32.92 -24.41
N PHE A 955 -2.38 -32.15 -23.36
CA PHE A 955 -2.77 -30.73 -23.30
C PHE A 955 -2.18 -29.96 -24.48
N ALA A 956 -3.01 -29.13 -25.10
CA ALA A 956 -2.61 -28.23 -26.17
C ALA A 956 -3.30 -26.88 -25.96
N LEU A 957 -2.59 -25.81 -26.32
CA LEU A 957 -3.16 -24.47 -26.33
C LEU A 957 -4.23 -24.37 -27.43
N ASP A 958 -5.39 -23.83 -27.09
CA ASP A 958 -6.46 -23.53 -28.03
C ASP A 958 -7.05 -22.13 -27.77
N GLY A 959 -7.88 -21.66 -28.72
CA GLY A 959 -8.62 -20.40 -28.61
C GLY A 959 -7.79 -19.21 -28.12
N VAL A 960 -8.26 -18.57 -27.06
CA VAL A 960 -7.66 -17.36 -26.47
C VAL A 960 -6.23 -17.58 -25.96
N GLU A 961 -5.89 -18.80 -25.54
CA GLU A 961 -4.55 -19.09 -25.02
C GLU A 961 -3.54 -19.22 -26.15
N ALA A 962 -3.90 -19.90 -27.23
CA ALA A 962 -3.09 -19.93 -28.44
C ALA A 962 -2.87 -18.52 -29.02
N ASP A 963 -3.87 -17.65 -28.93
CA ASP A 963 -3.74 -16.24 -29.33
C ASP A 963 -2.78 -15.45 -28.44
N ARG A 964 -2.82 -15.63 -27.12
CA ARG A 964 -1.88 -15.01 -26.18
C ARG A 964 -0.44 -15.46 -26.43
N GLU A 965 -0.23 -16.77 -26.58
CA GLU A 965 1.10 -17.31 -26.85
C GLU A 965 1.63 -16.82 -28.19
N ARG A 966 0.81 -16.79 -29.24
CA ARG A 966 1.22 -16.24 -30.54
C ARG A 966 1.66 -14.78 -30.41
N ARG A 967 0.88 -13.93 -29.72
CA ARG A 967 1.25 -12.52 -29.48
C ARG A 967 2.57 -12.41 -28.74
N TYR A 968 2.79 -13.22 -27.70
CA TYR A 968 4.05 -13.26 -26.97
C TYR A 968 5.23 -13.62 -27.89
N GLN A 969 5.11 -14.66 -28.70
CA GLN A 969 6.15 -15.11 -29.63
C GLN A 969 6.45 -14.08 -30.73
N GLU A 970 5.43 -13.40 -31.25
CA GLU A 970 5.60 -12.29 -32.20
C GLU A 970 6.44 -11.15 -31.60
N ARG A 971 6.17 -10.78 -30.34
CA ARG A 971 6.93 -9.74 -29.62
C ARG A 971 8.37 -10.17 -29.31
N ALA A 972 8.57 -11.42 -28.93
CA ALA A 972 9.90 -11.98 -28.69
C ALA A 972 10.75 -12.00 -29.98
N SER A 973 10.16 -12.42 -31.11
CA SER A 973 10.81 -12.37 -32.43
C SER A 973 11.20 -10.93 -32.81
N TRP A 974 10.33 -9.97 -32.53
CA TRP A 974 10.61 -8.57 -32.78
C TRP A 974 11.77 -8.03 -31.92
N ALA A 975 11.80 -8.37 -30.63
CA ALA A 975 12.91 -8.02 -29.74
C ALA A 975 14.25 -8.60 -30.24
N ALA A 976 14.24 -9.85 -30.76
CA ALA A 976 15.42 -10.45 -31.37
C ALA A 976 15.89 -9.68 -32.62
N GLN A 977 14.96 -9.20 -33.46
CA GLN A 977 15.30 -8.38 -34.63
C GLN A 977 15.93 -7.04 -34.22
N VAL A 978 15.41 -6.37 -33.20
CA VAL A 978 16.02 -5.14 -32.65
C VAL A 978 17.43 -5.41 -32.16
N ARG A 979 17.64 -6.50 -31.41
CA ARG A 979 18.97 -6.87 -30.93
C ARG A 979 19.95 -7.03 -32.09
N GLN A 980 19.55 -7.68 -33.18
CA GLN A 980 20.38 -7.82 -34.38
C GLN A 980 20.61 -6.47 -35.07
N ALA A 981 19.62 -5.58 -35.11
CA ALA A 981 19.77 -4.25 -35.68
C ALA A 981 20.79 -3.41 -34.91
N ILE A 982 20.74 -3.42 -33.57
CA ILE A 982 21.69 -2.73 -32.70
C ILE A 982 23.11 -3.28 -32.93
N LEU A 983 23.28 -4.62 -32.93
CA LEU A 983 24.57 -5.26 -33.21
C LEU A 983 25.11 -4.93 -34.61
N GLY A 984 24.23 -4.72 -35.59
CA GLY A 984 24.56 -4.32 -36.95
C GLY A 984 24.70 -2.81 -37.17
N GLY A 985 24.47 -1.98 -36.14
CA GLY A 985 24.49 -0.51 -36.26
C GLY A 985 23.37 0.07 -37.13
N THR A 986 22.23 -0.62 -37.22
CA THR A 986 21.05 -0.16 -38.00
C THR A 986 19.91 0.27 -37.09
N ARG A 987 18.95 1.03 -37.65
CA ARG A 987 17.74 1.50 -36.95
C ARG A 987 16.51 0.74 -37.42
N VAL A 988 15.72 0.25 -36.48
CA VAL A 988 14.41 -0.37 -36.72
C VAL A 988 13.34 0.37 -35.93
N TYR A 989 12.21 0.68 -36.58
CA TYR A 989 11.08 1.38 -35.98
C TYR A 989 9.89 0.42 -35.80
N PRO A 990 9.66 -0.15 -34.60
CA PRO A 990 8.51 -1.01 -34.33
C PRO A 990 7.19 -0.34 -34.68
N GLY A 991 6.33 -1.03 -35.43
CA GLY A 991 4.93 -0.62 -35.62
C GLY A 991 4.70 0.64 -36.44
N ARG A 992 5.76 1.29 -36.97
CA ARG A 992 5.68 2.53 -37.76
C ARG A 992 5.35 2.29 -39.25
N GLN A 993 5.08 1.04 -39.65
CA GLN A 993 4.85 0.66 -41.05
C GLN A 993 3.43 0.96 -41.53
#